data_AF-A0A087CPB3-F1
#
_entry.id   AF-A0A087CPB3-F1
#
_cell.length_a   1.000
_cell.length_b   1.000
_cell.length_c   1.000
_cell.angle_alpha   90.00
_cell.angle_beta   90.00
_cell.angle_gamma   90.00
#
_symmetry.space_group_name_H-M   'P 1'
#
loop_
_entity.id
_entity.type
_entity.pdbx_description
1 polymer ?
#
loop_
_entity_poly.entity_id
_entity_poly.type
_entity_poly.pdbx_seq_one_letter_code
_entity_poly.pdbx_strand_id
1 'polypeptide(L)'
;MKRITPSESQRTSASQPTLRKAMAAIASAAMLLTIVPLGVQTAAAAEPTFTDDGTVQTYAATGAGTDVLGNKTDTPDVASDKYQVTINDTPVEAVQYTAKGHNFDIASFASSSRTPVVKVTMINGEKIDKVNIYPERYYVGKYEVSADKTTLTFKMESSLFSAMVMINSGDTVNAKGQPYLALINDTIEDKSAAPSAEAGTSADEQAWGYNEATGVLNFKTFAKQYLESKAGTTLPDGKTTVKKQEAIASHHTSLWNDGKGTEVGGQTATGVTSEGRIIYGKDKDGNVVTDAAEKDTVVSGSETVTQVGYPDQRAMSDDDATYALQAAFDFIENKGASLNTLYFPNGTYTYGGLDINGVDGSKVKGGTLKIYADEGALLKNHVQPYREAQEPAIGIWNSKNIELSGRGIYDGQGAKNYSDKNGNTSGDKNDAYNSQHQAGVMVVQSSDIVFNDTYMRGAKQWNWETHTAKNVTFNNIKGLTPYEMSWGDGMDFASGQNLTVNGALTFGNDDTFASGHYNPGRWFQPDKPDLYNKMFKFNTDSPNIQGYDNAVGGYDAFVESHGIGNDAWDTADSHDITLNNTLGWSFSGGNGIRLGHEAHGYQLKNYTFNNFNSLGFKGGGRAITIQNHTDIYPRYENIVIKDSSFDTSRVGTNFDINGADGSSKATVKSADQQQNGYRPNPDGSNADYNVERLPIAKVTIDNTWFSNANAGFALNNITDATVNNLYVGGKQVQYTNMAKFTKNDSVANLAYTYTDADGKTQSVKQNTVPTFTAPESDTVTAKSDEKLSFDVTVSDPDVENGDNVKLTVSDLSGLKGATFDAATGKFEWTPTEEQIGEYPVTFTAADAGAQAGDYDATTKTVTVKVISSKSEVKSVAASGDAYVASWKSNKNNDYSTNPVKKQTDGYFAVRNADGKGLLGEQNKSTSTGDGTDVKLGFVQFDLSQFNGKTPSLAQLKLTLIGRRYDTANRADEQITVTPVNADKRLDGTAFDGTLSGMTWNTRPNFDAADDATTASAAFDNSNNEVRNDVPGSVLGTTVTVDVTKAVQDALAAGKTTLTLAVGGKFANDELYFVNTKGAAEGRYGAKADQAPTLDVTLPLDSGTTKPNPPATDVPTTDQVPNYTKFEAIADPGTKDKNYFQPLWYAKDSDDATTGSHIQAHGGQVITVQENGQTVYYWYGEDRSSGYYNSHGVHVYRSTDAMNWVDKGVAMRSIYYDASSPTTATSPTCTA
;
A
#
# COMPACT_ATOMS: atom_id res chain seq x y z
N MET A 1 -59.03 52.34 -7.70
CA MET A 1 -59.59 52.89 -6.44
C MET A 1 -61.10 53.05 -6.63
N LYS A 2 -61.97 52.63 -5.71
CA LYS A 2 -61.75 51.99 -4.38
C LYS A 2 -63.09 51.37 -3.90
N ARG A 3 -63.13 50.06 -3.66
CA ARG A 3 -64.22 49.17 -3.13
C ARG A 3 -63.58 47.76 -2.95
N ILE A 4 -63.86 46.84 -2.00
CA ILE A 4 -65.06 46.13 -1.45
C ILE A 4 -64.61 45.51 -0.07
N THR A 5 -65.37 45.43 1.05
CA THR A 5 -66.19 44.28 1.59
C THR A 5 -65.75 42.83 1.22
N PRO A 6 -66.14 41.73 1.93
CA PRO A 6 -66.41 41.47 3.38
C PRO A 6 -65.72 40.16 3.95
N SER A 7 -65.56 39.99 5.28
CA SER A 7 -66.23 39.01 6.21
C SER A 7 -65.55 37.62 6.33
N GLU A 8 -65.69 36.72 7.32
CA GLU A 8 -66.32 36.55 8.66
C GLU A 8 -65.84 35.18 9.24
N SER A 9 -65.60 35.01 10.55
CA SER A 9 -66.35 34.16 11.53
C SER A 9 -66.97 32.84 11.00
N GLN A 10 -66.65 31.64 11.55
CA GLN A 10 -67.33 30.95 12.68
C GLN A 10 -66.58 29.59 12.97
N ARG A 11 -66.17 29.12 14.17
CA ARG A 11 -66.92 28.59 15.35
C ARG A 11 -68.21 27.85 14.93
N THR A 12 -68.39 26.53 15.01
CA THR A 12 -68.08 25.58 16.11
C THR A 12 -68.34 24.11 15.70
N SER A 13 -67.55 23.20 16.30
CA SER A 13 -67.92 21.90 16.92
C SER A 13 -68.60 20.81 16.07
N ALA A 14 -68.28 19.52 16.14
CA ALA A 14 -67.43 18.68 17.01
C ALA A 14 -67.24 17.34 16.23
N SER A 15 -66.32 16.42 16.50
CA SER A 15 -65.55 16.09 17.69
C SER A 15 -64.33 15.25 17.28
N GLN A 16 -63.14 15.65 17.71
CA GLN A 16 -62.10 14.68 18.08
C GLN A 16 -62.39 14.13 19.48
N PRO A 17 -61.73 13.04 19.87
CA PRO A 17 -60.66 13.25 20.85
C PRO A 17 -59.36 12.48 20.52
N THR A 18 -58.27 13.25 20.53
CA THR A 18 -56.98 13.01 21.20
C THR A 18 -56.28 11.65 21.03
N LEU A 19 -55.04 11.66 20.50
CA LEU A 19 -53.81 11.64 21.32
C LEU A 19 -52.57 11.86 20.45
N ARG A 20 -51.86 12.98 20.65
CA ARG A 20 -50.46 13.14 20.28
C ARG A 20 -49.61 12.52 21.39
N LYS A 21 -48.83 11.48 21.07
CA LYS A 21 -47.53 11.08 21.63
C LYS A 21 -47.30 9.58 21.32
N ALA A 22 -46.55 9.29 20.27
CA ALA A 22 -45.71 8.08 20.10
C ALA A 22 -45.12 8.06 18.68
N MET A 23 -44.02 8.77 18.45
CA MET A 23 -43.05 8.47 17.38
C MET A 23 -41.68 8.98 17.84
N ALA A 24 -41.05 8.19 18.70
CA ALA A 24 -39.61 8.13 18.93
C ALA A 24 -39.37 6.89 19.82
N ALA A 25 -38.38 6.08 19.47
CA ALA A 25 -37.97 4.81 20.09
C ALA A 25 -38.67 3.53 19.61
N ILE A 26 -38.26 3.06 18.42
CA ILE A 26 -37.92 1.64 18.19
C ILE A 26 -36.70 1.62 17.24
N ALA A 27 -35.50 1.77 17.81
CA ALA A 27 -34.22 1.45 17.17
C ALA A 27 -33.15 1.40 18.28
N SER A 28 -33.26 0.46 19.22
CA SER A 28 -32.21 0.12 20.21
C SER A 28 -32.66 -1.09 21.04
N ALA A 29 -32.27 -2.30 20.63
CA ALA A 29 -32.12 -3.51 21.45
C ALA A 29 -31.57 -4.63 20.53
N ALA A 30 -30.54 -5.40 20.83
CA ALA A 30 -29.51 -5.40 21.86
C ALA A 30 -28.39 -6.34 21.37
N MET A 31 -27.12 -5.95 21.44
CA MET A 31 -25.99 -6.89 21.46
C MET A 31 -25.09 -6.49 22.63
N LEU A 32 -25.35 -7.11 23.79
CA LEU A 32 -24.39 -7.16 24.88
C LEU A 32 -23.32 -8.19 24.50
N LEU A 33 -22.14 -7.71 24.08
CA LEU A 33 -20.93 -8.53 24.10
C LEU A 33 -20.45 -8.58 25.56
N THR A 34 -20.66 -9.70 26.23
CA THR A 34 -19.98 -9.98 27.51
C THR A 34 -18.65 -10.65 27.18
N ILE A 35 -17.55 -9.95 27.41
CA ILE A 35 -16.20 -10.52 27.41
C ILE A 35 -16.08 -11.34 28.70
N VAL A 36 -16.00 -12.67 28.57
CA VAL A 36 -15.58 -13.57 29.65
C VAL A 36 -14.25 -14.20 29.22
N PRO A 37 -13.21 -14.19 30.07
CA PRO A 37 -11.91 -14.76 29.70
C PRO A 37 -12.00 -16.28 29.57
N LEU A 38 -11.23 -16.82 28.61
CA LEU A 38 -11.09 -18.23 28.27
C LEU A 38 -10.78 -19.10 29.51
N GLY A 39 -11.79 -19.84 29.97
CA GLY A 39 -11.66 -20.99 30.85
C GLY A 39 -12.39 -22.17 30.20
N VAL A 40 -11.67 -23.29 30.01
CA VAL A 40 -12.15 -24.51 29.36
C VAL A 40 -13.43 -25.02 30.02
N GLN A 41 -14.57 -24.92 29.32
CA GLN A 41 -15.77 -25.71 29.56
C GLN A 41 -16.42 -26.06 28.22
N THR A 42 -16.33 -27.35 27.86
CA THR A 42 -17.06 -27.95 26.75
C THR A 42 -18.54 -28.02 27.11
N ALA A 43 -19.30 -26.99 26.71
CA ALA A 43 -20.73 -27.10 26.50
C ALA A 43 -20.98 -26.87 25.01
N ALA A 44 -21.50 -27.88 24.30
CA ALA A 44 -21.93 -27.72 22.92
C ALA A 44 -23.00 -26.60 22.88
N ALA A 45 -22.67 -25.48 22.25
CA ALA A 45 -23.64 -24.44 21.97
C ALA A 45 -24.75 -25.04 21.11
N ALA A 46 -26.02 -24.81 21.46
CA ALA A 46 -27.15 -25.19 20.63
C ALA A 46 -27.04 -24.49 19.27
N GLU A 47 -27.25 -25.23 18.18
CA GLU A 47 -27.21 -24.69 16.81
C GLU A 47 -28.25 -23.55 16.66
N PRO A 48 -27.89 -22.38 16.09
CA PRO A 48 -28.85 -21.33 15.80
C PRO A 48 -29.93 -21.80 14.82
N THR A 49 -31.13 -22.10 15.33
CA THR A 49 -32.29 -22.36 14.49
C THR A 49 -32.73 -21.09 13.77
N PHE A 50 -32.37 -20.95 12.49
CA PHE A 50 -32.92 -19.92 11.62
C PHE A 50 -34.38 -20.24 11.26
N THR A 51 -35.31 -19.36 11.61
CA THR A 51 -36.74 -19.52 11.28
C THR A 51 -37.30 -18.25 10.65
N ASP A 52 -38.08 -18.40 9.59
CA ASP A 52 -38.90 -17.36 8.97
C ASP A 52 -40.13 -18.05 8.36
N ASP A 53 -41.32 -17.52 8.59
CA ASP A 53 -42.60 -18.07 8.11
C ASP A 53 -43.18 -17.28 6.93
N GLY A 54 -42.37 -16.40 6.32
CA GLY A 54 -42.77 -15.64 5.15
C GLY A 54 -43.04 -16.53 3.94
N THR A 55 -44.03 -16.16 3.14
CA THR A 55 -44.34 -16.85 1.89
C THR A 55 -43.34 -16.43 0.81
N VAL A 56 -42.94 -17.37 -0.03
CA VAL A 56 -42.03 -17.15 -1.17
C VAL A 56 -42.79 -17.39 -2.48
N GLN A 57 -42.58 -16.51 -3.46
CA GLN A 57 -43.09 -16.62 -4.81
C GLN A 57 -41.91 -16.65 -5.79
N THR A 58 -41.88 -17.67 -6.65
CA THR A 58 -40.95 -17.78 -7.77
C THR A 58 -41.52 -17.09 -9.01
N TYR A 59 -40.65 -16.68 -9.92
CA TYR A 59 -41.04 -16.02 -11.17
C TYR A 59 -41.35 -17.00 -12.28
N ALA A 60 -42.15 -16.55 -13.25
CA ALA A 60 -42.27 -17.23 -14.53
C ALA A 60 -40.91 -17.24 -15.25
N ALA A 61 -40.62 -18.32 -15.99
CA ALA A 61 -39.38 -18.40 -16.75
C ALA A 61 -39.29 -17.26 -17.78
N THR A 62 -38.20 -16.49 -17.75
CA THR A 62 -38.00 -15.32 -18.60
C THR A 62 -38.12 -15.70 -20.08
N GLY A 63 -38.96 -14.97 -20.82
CA GLY A 63 -39.14 -15.12 -22.27
C GLY A 63 -39.95 -16.34 -22.72
N ALA A 64 -40.31 -17.24 -21.80
CA ALA A 64 -41.12 -18.41 -22.13
C ALA A 64 -42.57 -18.01 -22.49
N GLY A 65 -43.13 -18.63 -23.53
CA GLY A 65 -44.48 -18.34 -24.01
C GLY A 65 -44.53 -18.23 -25.52
N THR A 66 -44.92 -17.06 -26.03
CA THR A 66 -44.89 -16.76 -27.47
C THR A 66 -44.28 -15.39 -27.75
N ASP A 67 -43.74 -15.24 -28.96
CA ASP A 67 -43.40 -13.94 -29.55
C ASP A 67 -44.66 -13.15 -29.95
N VAL A 68 -44.46 -11.99 -30.59
CA VAL A 68 -45.54 -11.11 -31.07
C VAL A 68 -46.34 -11.69 -32.24
N LEU A 69 -45.80 -12.63 -33.01
CA LEU A 69 -46.53 -13.31 -34.10
C LEU A 69 -47.32 -14.52 -33.58
N GLY A 70 -46.98 -15.01 -32.39
CA GLY A 70 -47.58 -16.17 -31.74
C GLY A 70 -46.75 -17.45 -31.89
N ASN A 71 -45.50 -17.35 -32.36
CA ASN A 71 -44.59 -18.50 -32.38
C ASN A 71 -44.12 -18.81 -30.96
N LYS A 72 -43.97 -20.09 -30.64
CA LYS A 72 -43.52 -20.53 -29.31
C LYS A 72 -42.08 -20.06 -29.06
N THR A 73 -41.84 -19.51 -27.86
CA THR A 73 -40.52 -19.12 -27.37
C THR A 73 -40.18 -19.90 -26.10
N ASP A 74 -38.93 -20.37 -26.01
CA ASP A 74 -38.38 -21.01 -24.81
C ASP A 74 -37.50 -20.01 -24.04
N THR A 75 -37.26 -20.26 -22.75
CA THR A 75 -36.41 -19.39 -21.94
C THR A 75 -34.94 -19.46 -22.41
N PRO A 76 -34.23 -18.31 -22.50
CA PRO A 76 -32.80 -18.31 -22.79
C PRO A 76 -31.93 -18.59 -21.55
N ASP A 77 -32.55 -18.66 -20.37
CA ASP A 77 -31.84 -18.79 -19.10
C ASP A 77 -31.40 -20.24 -18.87
N VAL A 78 -30.21 -20.40 -18.28
CA VAL A 78 -29.59 -21.70 -18.00
C VAL A 78 -29.46 -21.86 -16.49
N ALA A 79 -29.94 -22.96 -15.93
CA ALA A 79 -29.83 -23.23 -14.49
C ALA A 79 -28.36 -23.39 -14.05
N SER A 80 -28.06 -22.93 -12.83
CA SER A 80 -26.74 -23.08 -12.19
C SER A 80 -26.34 -24.56 -12.13
N ASP A 81 -25.08 -24.83 -12.44
CA ASP A 81 -24.47 -26.15 -12.28
C ASP A 81 -23.70 -26.27 -10.94
N LYS A 82 -23.61 -25.18 -10.17
CA LYS A 82 -22.89 -25.09 -8.90
C LYS A 82 -23.81 -25.02 -7.70
N TYR A 83 -24.89 -24.22 -7.78
CA TYR A 83 -25.74 -23.87 -6.66
C TYR A 83 -27.19 -24.35 -6.87
N GLN A 84 -27.74 -24.99 -5.85
CA GLN A 84 -29.17 -25.16 -5.66
C GLN A 84 -29.62 -24.29 -4.48
N VAL A 85 -30.67 -23.49 -4.65
CA VAL A 85 -31.12 -22.52 -3.66
C VAL A 85 -32.54 -22.86 -3.20
N THR A 86 -32.77 -22.79 -1.89
CA THR A 86 -34.13 -22.74 -1.33
C THR A 86 -34.28 -21.53 -0.42
N ILE A 87 -35.43 -20.89 -0.49
CA ILE A 87 -35.81 -19.74 0.33
C ILE A 87 -37.03 -20.16 1.15
N ASN A 88 -36.94 -20.15 2.49
CA ASN A 88 -37.96 -20.71 3.38
C ASN A 88 -38.45 -22.10 2.90
N ASP A 89 -37.49 -22.96 2.54
CA ASP A 89 -37.68 -24.30 1.98
C ASP A 89 -38.41 -24.37 0.61
N THR A 90 -38.71 -23.23 0.00
CA THR A 90 -39.22 -23.13 -1.38
C THR A 90 -38.05 -23.12 -2.37
N PRO A 91 -37.97 -24.06 -3.32
CA PRO A 91 -36.92 -24.04 -4.35
C PRO A 91 -36.98 -22.77 -5.19
N VAL A 92 -35.81 -22.15 -5.41
CA VAL A 92 -35.63 -21.00 -6.30
C VAL A 92 -34.52 -21.35 -7.28
N GLU A 93 -34.77 -21.18 -8.57
CA GLU A 93 -33.77 -21.44 -9.60
C GLU A 93 -32.69 -20.34 -9.56
N ALA A 94 -31.42 -20.76 -9.51
CA ALA A 94 -30.28 -19.88 -9.76
C ALA A 94 -29.94 -19.97 -11.25
N VAL A 95 -29.89 -18.84 -11.95
CA VAL A 95 -29.61 -18.74 -13.39
C VAL A 95 -28.16 -18.35 -13.61
N GLN A 96 -27.48 -19.03 -14.53
CA GLN A 96 -26.11 -18.72 -14.93
C GLN A 96 -26.05 -17.46 -15.79
N TYR A 97 -25.14 -16.58 -15.43
CA TYR A 97 -24.75 -15.44 -16.25
C TYR A 97 -23.35 -15.73 -16.79
N THR A 98 -23.25 -16.12 -18.07
CA THR A 98 -22.03 -16.64 -18.72
C THR A 98 -21.54 -15.88 -19.98
N ALA A 99 -22.22 -14.81 -20.39
CA ALA A 99 -22.02 -14.20 -21.72
C ALA A 99 -20.57 -13.78 -22.02
N LYS A 100 -19.80 -13.27 -21.03
CA LYS A 100 -18.37 -12.93 -21.15
C LYS A 100 -17.62 -13.21 -19.84
N GLY A 101 -17.52 -14.49 -19.52
CA GLY A 101 -17.06 -14.97 -18.22
C GLY A 101 -18.23 -15.42 -17.36
N HIS A 102 -17.95 -16.19 -16.32
CA HIS A 102 -18.97 -16.79 -15.45
C HIS A 102 -18.78 -16.27 -14.04
N ASN A 103 -19.09 -14.99 -13.85
CA ASN A 103 -18.87 -14.32 -12.56
C ASN A 103 -20.03 -14.51 -11.60
N PHE A 104 -21.26 -14.68 -12.09
CA PHE A 104 -22.45 -14.79 -11.25
C PHE A 104 -23.39 -15.88 -11.73
N ASP A 105 -23.96 -16.57 -10.76
CA ASP A 105 -25.28 -17.14 -10.85
C ASP A 105 -26.24 -16.25 -10.04
N ILE A 106 -27.49 -16.11 -10.49
CA ILE A 106 -28.46 -15.20 -9.88
C ILE A 106 -29.74 -15.97 -9.56
N ALA A 107 -30.15 -15.96 -8.29
CA ALA A 107 -31.44 -16.47 -7.85
C ALA A 107 -32.36 -15.29 -7.47
N SER A 108 -33.44 -15.15 -8.21
CA SER A 108 -34.42 -14.07 -8.03
C SER A 108 -35.76 -14.62 -7.58
N PHE A 109 -36.36 -13.98 -6.59
CA PHE A 109 -37.63 -14.40 -6.00
C PHE A 109 -38.30 -13.21 -5.29
N ALA A 110 -39.56 -13.39 -4.95
CA ALA A 110 -40.29 -12.47 -4.08
C ALA A 110 -40.64 -13.14 -2.77
N SER A 111 -40.66 -12.39 -1.67
CA SER A 111 -41.18 -12.91 -0.41
C SER A 111 -41.93 -11.86 0.42
N SER A 112 -42.78 -12.35 1.34
CA SER A 112 -43.48 -11.49 2.29
C SER A 112 -42.59 -11.04 3.46
N SER A 113 -41.33 -11.50 3.50
CA SER A 113 -40.35 -11.19 4.54
C SER A 113 -39.10 -10.53 3.92
N ARG A 114 -38.48 -9.59 4.63
CA ARG A 114 -37.16 -9.07 4.22
C ARG A 114 -36.00 -9.89 4.78
N THR A 115 -36.28 -10.89 5.61
CA THR A 115 -35.25 -11.74 6.24
C THR A 115 -35.50 -13.23 5.99
N PRO A 116 -35.82 -13.68 4.76
CA PRO A 116 -36.07 -15.09 4.52
C PRO A 116 -34.82 -15.92 4.87
N VAL A 117 -35.05 -17.17 5.28
CA VAL A 117 -34.00 -18.17 5.46
C VAL A 117 -33.57 -18.66 4.09
N VAL A 118 -32.28 -18.53 3.80
CA VAL A 118 -31.64 -19.00 2.58
C VAL A 118 -30.87 -20.27 2.90
N LYS A 119 -31.06 -21.31 2.07
CA LYS A 119 -30.17 -22.48 2.03
C LYS A 119 -29.57 -22.58 0.64
N VAL A 120 -28.23 -22.65 0.58
CA VAL A 120 -27.46 -22.82 -0.64
C VAL A 120 -26.77 -24.19 -0.57
N THR A 121 -27.12 -25.09 -1.48
CA THR A 121 -26.55 -26.44 -1.57
C THR A 121 -25.62 -26.54 -2.78
N MET A 122 -24.42 -27.06 -2.55
CA MET A 122 -23.41 -27.34 -3.58
C MET A 122 -23.80 -28.59 -4.37
N ILE A 123 -24.18 -28.44 -5.65
CA ILE A 123 -24.63 -29.55 -6.51
C ILE A 123 -23.54 -30.09 -7.44
N ASN A 124 -22.43 -29.38 -7.57
CA ASN A 124 -21.25 -29.82 -8.34
C ASN A 124 -20.34 -30.80 -7.57
N GLY A 125 -20.68 -31.13 -6.32
CA GLY A 125 -19.92 -32.05 -5.46
C GLY A 125 -18.82 -31.39 -4.61
N GLU A 126 -18.63 -30.06 -4.69
CA GLU A 126 -17.67 -29.34 -3.84
C GLU A 126 -18.09 -29.32 -2.36
N LYS A 127 -17.09 -29.27 -1.47
CA LYS A 127 -17.28 -29.06 -0.02
C LYS A 127 -17.03 -27.61 0.35
N ILE A 128 -17.83 -27.07 1.26
CA ILE A 128 -17.76 -25.69 1.76
C ILE A 128 -16.64 -25.59 2.79
N ASP A 129 -15.56 -24.90 2.43
CA ASP A 129 -14.42 -24.59 3.30
C ASP A 129 -14.35 -23.11 3.68
N LYS A 130 -14.86 -22.22 2.82
CA LYS A 130 -14.90 -20.77 3.06
C LYS A 130 -16.20 -20.16 2.56
N VAL A 131 -16.74 -19.23 3.33
CA VAL A 131 -17.98 -18.49 3.02
C VAL A 131 -17.78 -17.00 3.30
N ASN A 132 -18.06 -16.17 2.30
CA ASN A 132 -18.24 -14.73 2.44
C ASN A 132 -19.65 -14.37 1.95
N ILE A 133 -20.40 -13.59 2.73
CA ILE A 133 -21.72 -13.09 2.33
C ILE A 133 -21.70 -11.57 2.41
N TYR A 134 -21.98 -10.89 1.31
CA TYR A 134 -21.87 -9.45 1.18
C TYR A 134 -23.24 -8.76 1.24
N PRO A 135 -23.34 -7.58 1.90
CA PRO A 135 -22.25 -6.88 2.58
C PRO A 135 -21.80 -7.56 3.88
N GLU A 136 -20.49 -7.79 4.03
CA GLU A 136 -19.91 -8.67 5.05
C GLU A 136 -20.37 -8.33 6.47
N ARG A 137 -20.41 -7.02 6.80
CA ARG A 137 -20.81 -6.50 8.11
C ARG A 137 -22.14 -7.06 8.66
N TYR A 138 -23.05 -7.49 7.79
CA TYR A 138 -24.35 -8.01 8.22
C TYR A 138 -24.30 -9.47 8.62
N TYR A 139 -23.36 -10.24 8.06
CA TYR A 139 -23.36 -11.70 8.07
C TYR A 139 -22.18 -12.33 8.84
N VAL A 140 -21.18 -11.55 9.29
CA VAL A 140 -20.08 -12.06 10.14
C VAL A 140 -20.63 -12.83 11.34
N GLY A 141 -20.32 -14.12 11.42
CA GLY A 141 -20.78 -15.02 12.49
C GLY A 141 -22.28 -15.35 12.48
N LYS A 142 -23.01 -15.04 11.39
CA LYS A 142 -24.47 -15.23 11.27
C LYS A 142 -24.86 -16.15 10.11
N TYR A 143 -24.16 -17.27 9.98
CA TYR A 143 -24.48 -18.34 9.05
C TYR A 143 -24.03 -19.68 9.62
N GLU A 144 -24.56 -20.77 9.07
CA GLU A 144 -24.20 -22.14 9.41
C GLU A 144 -23.77 -22.90 8.15
N VAL A 145 -22.74 -23.73 8.30
CA VAL A 145 -22.37 -24.72 7.30
C VAL A 145 -22.70 -26.09 7.87
N SER A 146 -23.51 -26.85 7.14
CA SER A 146 -23.88 -28.24 7.47
C SER A 146 -22.67 -29.12 7.79
N ALA A 147 -22.87 -30.14 8.63
CA ALA A 147 -21.80 -31.03 9.08
C ALA A 147 -21.08 -31.77 7.93
N ASP A 148 -21.79 -32.07 6.84
CA ASP A 148 -21.21 -32.68 5.63
C ASP A 148 -20.54 -31.66 4.69
N LYS A 149 -20.58 -30.37 5.05
CA LYS A 149 -20.07 -29.22 4.31
C LYS A 149 -20.66 -29.06 2.91
N THR A 150 -21.93 -29.39 2.67
CA THR A 150 -22.54 -29.19 1.33
C THR A 150 -23.60 -28.12 1.28
N THR A 151 -24.14 -27.72 2.42
CA THR A 151 -25.19 -26.70 2.53
C THR A 151 -24.77 -25.58 3.46
N LEU A 152 -24.93 -24.34 2.98
CA LEU A 152 -24.83 -23.08 3.74
C LEU A 152 -26.25 -22.60 4.07
N THR A 153 -26.50 -22.21 5.32
CA THR A 153 -27.77 -21.65 5.79
C THR A 153 -27.56 -20.30 6.46
N PHE A 154 -28.38 -19.30 6.12
CA PHE A 154 -28.37 -17.98 6.78
C PHE A 154 -29.71 -17.25 6.58
N LYS A 155 -29.93 -16.14 7.29
CA LYS A 155 -31.07 -15.23 7.03
C LYS A 155 -30.58 -13.99 6.31
N MET A 156 -31.32 -13.55 5.29
CA MET A 156 -31.02 -12.26 4.63
C MET A 156 -31.20 -11.10 5.61
N GLU A 157 -30.46 -10.02 5.37
CA GLU A 157 -30.56 -8.80 6.14
C GLU A 157 -31.74 -7.92 5.71
N SER A 158 -32.51 -7.43 6.70
CA SER A 158 -33.78 -6.72 6.47
C SER A 158 -33.65 -5.38 5.73
N SER A 159 -32.49 -4.72 5.85
CA SER A 159 -32.24 -3.39 5.27
C SER A 159 -31.88 -3.41 3.78
N LEU A 160 -31.58 -4.59 3.22
CA LEU A 160 -31.31 -4.78 1.80
C LEU A 160 -32.29 -5.81 1.21
N PHE A 161 -32.56 -5.67 -0.08
CA PHE A 161 -33.35 -6.66 -0.83
C PHE A 161 -32.45 -7.70 -1.53
N SER A 162 -31.13 -7.59 -1.37
CA SER A 162 -30.16 -8.44 -2.07
C SER A 162 -28.96 -8.79 -1.20
N ALA A 163 -28.30 -9.88 -1.56
CA ALA A 163 -27.03 -10.32 -0.98
C ALA A 163 -26.20 -11.02 -2.05
N MET A 164 -24.87 -11.00 -1.91
CA MET A 164 -23.97 -11.80 -2.75
C MET A 164 -23.22 -12.80 -1.89
N VAL A 165 -23.20 -14.06 -2.31
CA VAL A 165 -22.56 -15.16 -1.59
C VAL A 165 -21.36 -15.64 -2.40
N MET A 166 -20.22 -15.75 -1.75
CA MET A 166 -19.02 -16.38 -2.30
C MET A 166 -18.66 -17.61 -1.48
N ILE A 167 -18.60 -18.77 -2.14
CA ILE A 167 -18.26 -20.06 -1.54
C ILE A 167 -17.00 -20.61 -2.21
N ASN A 168 -16.02 -21.02 -1.37
CA ASN A 168 -14.76 -21.71 -1.71
C ASN A 168 -13.75 -20.98 -2.58
N SER A 169 -14.17 -20.04 -3.42
CA SER A 169 -13.22 -19.16 -4.10
C SER A 169 -12.75 -18.07 -3.15
N GLY A 170 -11.47 -17.71 -3.30
CA GLY A 170 -11.05 -16.38 -2.91
C GLY A 170 -11.87 -15.33 -3.66
N ASP A 171 -11.73 -14.07 -3.27
CA ASP A 171 -12.42 -12.96 -3.92
C ASP A 171 -11.71 -12.63 -5.26
N THR A 172 -11.64 -13.61 -6.18
CA THR A 172 -11.01 -13.50 -7.49
C THR A 172 -12.08 -13.52 -8.56
N VAL A 173 -12.22 -12.41 -9.29
CA VAL A 173 -13.18 -12.31 -10.40
C VAL A 173 -12.76 -13.23 -11.54
N ASN A 174 -13.73 -13.86 -12.21
CA ASN A 174 -13.56 -14.73 -13.38
C ASN A 174 -12.73 -16.00 -13.17
N ALA A 175 -12.65 -16.51 -11.93
CA ALA A 175 -12.09 -17.83 -11.70
C ALA A 175 -13.04 -18.90 -12.26
N LYS A 176 -12.56 -19.73 -13.19
CA LYS A 176 -13.36 -20.77 -13.84
C LYS A 176 -14.02 -21.69 -12.81
N GLY A 177 -15.35 -21.85 -12.90
CA GLY A 177 -16.15 -22.67 -11.98
C GLY A 177 -16.38 -22.04 -10.60
N GLN A 178 -16.09 -20.75 -10.44
CA GLN A 178 -16.22 -20.05 -9.18
C GLN A 178 -17.10 -18.77 -9.27
N PRO A 179 -18.33 -18.86 -9.79
CA PRO A 179 -19.24 -17.71 -9.80
C PRO A 179 -19.69 -17.36 -8.38
N TYR A 180 -19.88 -16.06 -8.11
CA TYR A 180 -20.71 -15.60 -6.99
C TYR A 180 -22.15 -16.11 -7.17
N LEU A 181 -22.89 -16.21 -6.07
CA LEU A 181 -24.34 -16.33 -6.11
C LEU A 181 -24.95 -15.01 -5.65
N ALA A 182 -25.66 -14.31 -6.54
CA ALA A 182 -26.49 -13.18 -6.16
C ALA A 182 -27.89 -13.65 -5.80
N LEU A 183 -28.43 -13.11 -4.71
CA LEU A 183 -29.79 -13.34 -4.22
C LEU A 183 -30.56 -12.04 -4.35
N ILE A 184 -31.74 -12.10 -4.97
CA ILE A 184 -32.63 -10.95 -5.12
C ILE A 184 -33.99 -11.30 -4.51
N ASN A 185 -34.30 -10.67 -3.38
CA ASN A 185 -35.55 -10.83 -2.63
C ASN A 185 -36.43 -9.60 -2.83
N ASP A 186 -37.26 -9.61 -3.86
CA ASP A 186 -38.26 -8.56 -4.05
C ASP A 186 -39.44 -8.70 -3.08
N THR A 187 -40.23 -7.65 -2.92
CA THR A 187 -41.53 -7.75 -2.24
C THR A 187 -42.50 -8.56 -3.09
N ILE A 188 -43.49 -9.23 -2.49
CA ILE A 188 -44.57 -9.82 -3.30
C ILE A 188 -45.33 -8.70 -4.01
N GLU A 189 -45.50 -8.84 -5.32
CA GLU A 189 -46.25 -7.88 -6.13
C GLU A 189 -47.76 -8.08 -5.91
N ASP A 190 -48.48 -6.98 -5.70
CA ASP A 190 -49.95 -7.01 -5.70
C ASP A 190 -50.47 -7.16 -7.13
N LYS A 191 -50.74 -8.40 -7.54
CA LYS A 191 -51.28 -8.70 -8.87
C LYS A 191 -52.66 -8.08 -9.13
N SER A 192 -53.37 -7.58 -8.11
CA SER A 192 -54.61 -6.82 -8.31
C SER A 192 -54.35 -5.38 -8.79
N ALA A 193 -53.14 -4.86 -8.59
CA ALA A 193 -52.66 -3.58 -9.09
C ALA A 193 -51.97 -3.69 -10.46
N ALA A 194 -51.62 -4.91 -10.90
CA ALA A 194 -51.15 -5.17 -12.26
C ALA A 194 -52.27 -4.87 -13.28
N PRO A 195 -51.94 -4.36 -14.48
CA PRO A 195 -52.96 -4.09 -15.49
C PRO A 195 -53.64 -5.40 -15.91
N SER A 196 -54.90 -5.63 -15.51
CA SER A 196 -55.70 -6.77 -15.97
C SER A 196 -55.93 -6.68 -17.49
N ALA A 197 -55.81 -7.71 -18.32
CA ALA A 197 -55.69 -9.14 -18.09
C ALA A 197 -55.12 -9.84 -19.36
N GLU A 198 -54.79 -11.13 -19.27
CA GLU A 198 -54.38 -11.99 -20.40
C GLU A 198 -55.23 -11.75 -21.67
N ALA A 199 -54.63 -11.88 -22.85
CA ALA A 199 -55.32 -11.63 -24.14
C ALA A 199 -56.68 -12.35 -24.23
N GLY A 200 -57.74 -11.60 -24.56
CA GLY A 200 -59.10 -12.13 -24.75
C GLY A 200 -59.89 -12.41 -23.46
N THR A 201 -59.40 -11.99 -22.29
CA THR A 201 -60.07 -12.27 -21.00
C THR A 201 -60.97 -11.15 -20.49
N SER A 202 -60.91 -9.94 -21.08
CA SER A 202 -61.97 -8.94 -20.89
C SER A 202 -62.89 -8.93 -22.09
N ALA A 203 -64.21 -8.93 -21.86
CA ALA A 203 -65.22 -8.87 -22.92
C ALA A 203 -65.14 -7.59 -23.78
N ASP A 204 -64.35 -6.61 -23.35
CA ASP A 204 -64.24 -5.27 -23.93
C ASP A 204 -62.92 -5.03 -24.71
N GLU A 205 -61.98 -5.99 -24.74
CA GLU A 205 -60.72 -5.86 -25.51
C GLU A 205 -61.02 -5.80 -27.01
N GLN A 206 -60.62 -4.69 -27.64
CA GLN A 206 -60.85 -4.47 -29.07
C GLN A 206 -59.83 -5.25 -29.91
N ALA A 207 -60.10 -5.39 -31.21
CA ALA A 207 -59.26 -6.17 -32.13
C ALA A 207 -57.77 -5.79 -32.13
N TRP A 208 -57.44 -4.53 -31.82
CA TRP A 208 -56.08 -4.01 -31.74
C TRP A 208 -55.46 -4.09 -30.32
N GLY A 209 -56.08 -4.82 -29.40
CA GLY A 209 -55.52 -5.06 -28.05
C GLY A 209 -55.69 -3.92 -27.05
N TYR A 210 -56.50 -2.90 -27.37
CA TYR A 210 -56.78 -1.80 -26.44
C TYR A 210 -58.11 -1.97 -25.71
N ASN A 211 -58.15 -1.52 -24.46
CA ASN A 211 -59.34 -1.46 -23.62
C ASN A 211 -59.45 -0.06 -22.99
N GLU A 212 -60.40 0.74 -23.46
CA GLU A 212 -60.61 2.12 -22.99
C GLU A 212 -61.18 2.18 -21.56
N ALA A 213 -61.86 1.13 -21.09
CA ALA A 213 -62.40 1.06 -19.74
C ALA A 213 -61.26 0.92 -18.70
N THR A 214 -60.34 -0.02 -18.93
CA THR A 214 -59.17 -0.22 -18.07
C THR A 214 -58.07 0.81 -18.34
N GLY A 215 -57.96 1.30 -19.58
CA GLY A 215 -56.90 2.22 -20.03
C GLY A 215 -55.64 1.53 -20.53
N VAL A 216 -55.73 0.22 -20.82
CA VAL A 216 -54.61 -0.64 -21.16
C VAL A 216 -54.54 -0.89 -22.68
N LEU A 217 -53.32 -0.88 -23.21
CA LEU A 217 -52.95 -1.39 -24.52
C LEU A 217 -52.06 -2.62 -24.34
N ASN A 218 -52.56 -3.80 -24.71
CA ASN A 218 -51.79 -5.04 -24.72
C ASN A 218 -50.84 -5.04 -25.93
N PHE A 219 -49.54 -4.91 -25.67
CA PHE A 219 -48.54 -4.74 -26.72
C PHE A 219 -48.42 -5.97 -27.61
N LYS A 220 -48.57 -7.19 -27.07
CA LYS A 220 -48.47 -8.42 -27.88
C LYS A 220 -49.57 -8.46 -28.94
N THR A 221 -50.82 -8.21 -28.54
CA THR A 221 -51.96 -8.16 -29.47
C THR A 221 -51.81 -7.03 -30.48
N PHE A 222 -51.41 -5.84 -30.02
CA PHE A 222 -51.20 -4.68 -30.88
C PHE A 222 -50.11 -4.91 -31.92
N ALA A 223 -48.94 -5.40 -31.49
CA ALA A 223 -47.80 -5.66 -32.37
C ALA A 223 -48.12 -6.71 -33.43
N LYS A 224 -48.85 -7.77 -33.07
CA LYS A 224 -49.32 -8.76 -34.04
C LYS A 224 -50.14 -8.12 -35.17
N GLN A 225 -51.17 -7.35 -34.79
CA GLN A 225 -52.04 -6.68 -35.75
C GLN A 225 -51.28 -5.67 -36.61
N TYR A 226 -50.31 -4.97 -36.03
CA TYR A 226 -49.46 -4.03 -36.73
C TYR A 226 -48.61 -4.74 -37.79
N LEU A 227 -47.93 -5.82 -37.43
CA LEU A 227 -47.03 -6.57 -38.32
C LEU A 227 -47.79 -7.31 -39.43
N GLU A 228 -49.00 -7.79 -39.17
CA GLU A 228 -49.87 -8.43 -40.17
C GLU A 228 -50.55 -7.41 -41.11
N SER A 229 -50.51 -6.11 -40.76
CA SER A 229 -51.15 -5.04 -41.55
C SER A 229 -50.28 -4.54 -42.70
N LYS A 230 -50.95 -4.04 -43.75
CA LYS A 230 -50.24 -3.39 -44.87
C LYS A 230 -49.70 -2.02 -44.45
N ALA A 231 -48.49 -1.69 -44.92
CA ALA A 231 -47.95 -0.35 -44.78
C ALA A 231 -48.93 0.72 -45.32
N GLY A 232 -49.06 1.82 -44.61
CA GLY A 232 -50.02 2.90 -44.88
C GLY A 232 -51.42 2.68 -44.27
N THR A 233 -51.72 1.51 -43.70
CA THR A 233 -53.00 1.30 -42.97
C THR A 233 -53.09 2.27 -41.79
N THR A 234 -54.19 3.03 -41.71
CA THR A 234 -54.50 3.90 -40.55
C THR A 234 -55.01 3.07 -39.38
N LEU A 235 -54.43 3.30 -38.20
CA LEU A 235 -54.79 2.65 -36.95
C LEU A 235 -56.15 3.15 -36.42
N PRO A 236 -56.81 2.43 -35.48
CA PRO A 236 -58.10 2.83 -34.91
C PRO A 236 -58.17 4.18 -34.20
N ASP A 237 -57.03 4.83 -33.95
CA ASP A 237 -56.96 6.20 -33.45
C ASP A 237 -57.25 7.27 -34.52
N GLY A 238 -57.32 6.86 -35.80
CA GLY A 238 -57.59 7.72 -36.95
C GLY A 238 -56.42 8.63 -37.35
N LYS A 239 -55.23 8.47 -36.75
CA LYS A 239 -54.08 9.36 -36.95
C LYS A 239 -52.80 8.60 -37.27
N THR A 240 -52.50 7.55 -36.51
CA THR A 240 -51.25 6.81 -36.65
C THR A 240 -51.37 5.88 -37.85
N THR A 241 -50.28 5.66 -38.59
CA THR A 241 -50.25 4.77 -39.76
C THR A 241 -49.18 3.71 -39.61
N VAL A 242 -49.47 2.50 -40.12
CA VAL A 242 -48.53 1.38 -40.15
C VAL A 242 -47.37 1.73 -41.07
N LYS A 243 -46.15 1.71 -40.53
CA LYS A 243 -44.91 1.87 -41.29
C LYS A 243 -44.46 0.51 -41.81
N LYS A 244 -43.82 0.51 -42.98
CA LYS A 244 -43.21 -0.72 -43.53
C LYS A 244 -42.00 -1.08 -42.66
N GLN A 245 -41.85 -2.35 -42.31
CA GLN A 245 -40.57 -2.87 -41.82
C GLN A 245 -39.56 -2.76 -42.97
N GLU A 246 -38.69 -1.77 -42.91
CA GLU A 246 -37.57 -1.60 -43.83
C GLU A 246 -36.27 -1.78 -43.06
N ALA A 247 -35.27 -2.37 -43.71
CA ALA A 247 -33.94 -2.38 -43.13
C ALA A 247 -33.46 -0.93 -42.99
N ILE A 248 -32.87 -0.60 -41.84
CA ILE A 248 -32.39 0.76 -41.56
C ILE A 248 -31.27 1.07 -42.56
N ALA A 249 -31.54 1.96 -43.52
CA ALA A 249 -30.60 2.28 -44.59
C ALA A 249 -29.46 3.14 -44.06
N SER A 250 -28.23 2.86 -44.50
CA SER A 250 -27.09 3.75 -44.29
C SER A 250 -27.34 5.08 -44.99
N HIS A 251 -27.38 6.18 -44.22
CA HIS A 251 -27.27 7.52 -44.77
C HIS A 251 -25.85 7.68 -45.34
N HIS A 252 -25.71 7.52 -46.66
CA HIS A 252 -24.44 7.80 -47.32
C HIS A 252 -24.25 9.30 -47.48
N THR A 253 -23.29 9.88 -46.77
CA THR A 253 -22.74 11.20 -47.09
C THR A 253 -21.93 11.10 -48.38
N SER A 254 -22.22 11.97 -49.36
CA SER A 254 -21.44 12.01 -50.60
C SER A 254 -20.10 12.69 -50.34
N LEU A 255 -19.00 11.96 -50.48
CA LEU A 255 -17.64 12.52 -50.47
C LEU A 255 -17.46 13.44 -51.69
N TRP A 256 -16.90 14.65 -51.48
CA TRP A 256 -16.61 15.62 -52.55
C TRP A 256 -15.09 15.77 -52.71
N ASN A 257 -14.60 15.77 -53.96
CA ASN A 257 -13.19 15.89 -54.28
C ASN A 257 -12.95 17.19 -55.06
N ASP A 258 -12.15 18.09 -54.51
CA ASP A 258 -11.87 19.41 -55.11
C ASP A 258 -10.61 19.42 -56.01
N GLY A 259 -10.00 18.25 -56.24
CA GLY A 259 -8.76 18.11 -56.99
C GLY A 259 -7.48 18.35 -56.17
N LYS A 260 -7.57 18.53 -54.85
CA LYS A 260 -6.42 18.56 -53.92
C LYS A 260 -6.39 17.38 -52.94
N GLY A 261 -7.41 16.53 -52.96
CA GLY A 261 -7.61 15.37 -52.09
C GLY A 261 -9.11 15.14 -51.86
N THR A 262 -9.49 14.05 -51.19
CA THR A 262 -10.87 13.93 -50.71
C THR A 262 -10.97 14.70 -49.40
N GLU A 263 -11.78 15.76 -49.38
CA GLU A 263 -12.06 16.53 -48.17
C GLU A 263 -13.22 15.89 -47.42
N VAL A 264 -13.01 15.64 -46.13
CA VAL A 264 -14.05 15.15 -45.22
C VAL A 264 -14.05 16.10 -44.03
N GLY A 265 -15.17 16.82 -43.83
CA GLY A 265 -15.28 17.85 -42.78
C GLY A 265 -14.21 18.95 -42.85
N GLY A 266 -13.69 19.27 -44.04
CA GLY A 266 -12.66 20.29 -44.24
C GLY A 266 -11.22 19.85 -43.95
N GLN A 267 -10.97 18.55 -43.75
CA GLN A 267 -9.62 17.97 -43.61
C GLN A 267 -9.28 17.07 -44.80
N THR A 268 -8.02 17.09 -45.25
CA THR A 268 -7.55 16.30 -46.40
C THR A 268 -7.14 14.89 -45.96
N ALA A 269 -7.86 13.85 -46.40
CA ALA A 269 -7.43 12.47 -46.22
C ALA A 269 -6.30 12.14 -47.21
N THR A 270 -5.14 11.72 -46.70
CA THR A 270 -3.99 11.30 -47.54
C THR A 270 -4.19 9.86 -48.02
N GLY A 271 -4.02 9.60 -49.32
CA GLY A 271 -4.15 8.25 -49.91
C GLY A 271 -5.43 7.95 -50.69
N VAL A 272 -6.32 8.93 -50.93
CA VAL A 272 -7.55 8.77 -51.73
C VAL A 272 -7.36 9.37 -53.13
N THR A 273 -7.84 8.71 -54.18
CA THR A 273 -7.65 9.17 -55.57
C THR A 273 -8.52 10.39 -55.92
N SER A 274 -8.17 11.07 -57.00
CA SER A 274 -8.81 12.29 -57.55
C SER A 274 -10.30 12.13 -57.95
N GLU A 275 -10.86 10.93 -57.84
CA GLU A 275 -12.28 10.65 -58.16
C GLU A 275 -13.15 10.40 -56.91
N GLY A 276 -12.59 10.51 -55.70
CA GLY A 276 -13.36 10.41 -54.45
C GLY A 276 -13.91 8.99 -54.15
N ARG A 277 -13.31 7.95 -54.74
CA ARG A 277 -13.70 6.55 -54.50
C ARG A 277 -12.55 5.75 -53.89
N ILE A 278 -12.88 4.90 -52.92
CA ILE A 278 -11.96 3.96 -52.29
C ILE A 278 -11.52 2.93 -53.34
N ILE A 279 -10.24 2.92 -53.72
CA ILE A 279 -9.64 1.81 -54.46
C ILE A 279 -9.15 0.84 -53.40
N TYR A 280 -9.71 -0.37 -53.32
CA TYR A 280 -9.02 -1.67 -53.23
C TYR A 280 -10.08 -2.77 -53.21
N GLY A 281 -10.46 -3.27 -54.38
CA GLY A 281 -11.23 -4.51 -54.55
C GLY A 281 -10.45 -5.48 -55.41
N LYS A 282 -10.39 -6.75 -55.01
CA LYS A 282 -9.95 -7.84 -55.88
C LYS A 282 -11.16 -8.43 -56.59
N ASP A 283 -11.03 -8.82 -57.85
CA ASP A 283 -12.05 -9.64 -58.49
C ASP A 283 -12.16 -11.01 -57.79
N LYS A 284 -13.17 -11.79 -58.18
CA LYS A 284 -13.39 -13.18 -57.71
C LYS A 284 -12.18 -14.13 -57.93
N ASP A 285 -11.21 -13.70 -58.73
CA ASP A 285 -9.99 -14.46 -59.06
C ASP A 285 -8.74 -13.89 -58.36
N GLY A 286 -8.89 -12.87 -57.51
CA GLY A 286 -7.83 -12.30 -56.67
C GLY A 286 -7.01 -11.16 -57.29
N ASN A 287 -7.40 -10.64 -58.46
CA ASN A 287 -6.67 -9.56 -59.14
C ASN A 287 -7.21 -8.18 -58.74
N VAL A 288 -6.31 -7.20 -58.57
CA VAL A 288 -6.68 -5.82 -58.25
C VAL A 288 -7.41 -5.19 -59.43
N VAL A 289 -8.66 -4.77 -59.24
CA VAL A 289 -9.48 -4.13 -60.29
C VAL A 289 -9.39 -2.60 -60.15
N THR A 290 -9.11 -1.92 -61.26
CA THR A 290 -8.92 -0.45 -61.30
C THR A 290 -9.90 0.28 -62.24
N ASP A 291 -10.88 -0.42 -62.82
CA ASP A 291 -11.84 0.17 -63.78
C ASP A 291 -13.29 -0.12 -63.34
N ALA A 292 -14.09 0.95 -63.19
CA ALA A 292 -15.44 0.91 -62.63
C ALA A 292 -16.57 0.70 -63.69
N ALA A 293 -16.22 0.47 -64.95
CA ALA A 293 -17.20 0.34 -66.03
C ALA A 293 -17.83 -1.07 -66.19
N GLU A 294 -17.34 -2.08 -65.47
CA GLU A 294 -17.91 -3.43 -65.53
C GLU A 294 -19.11 -3.56 -64.58
N LYS A 295 -20.29 -3.82 -65.16
CA LYS A 295 -21.59 -3.88 -64.46
C LYS A 295 -21.72 -5.01 -63.42
N ASP A 296 -20.72 -5.85 -63.28
CA ASP A 296 -20.68 -6.97 -62.32
C ASP A 296 -19.68 -6.73 -61.17
N THR A 297 -19.22 -5.49 -60.98
CA THR A 297 -18.29 -5.15 -59.89
C THR A 297 -19.04 -5.10 -58.56
N VAL A 298 -19.00 -6.21 -57.82
CA VAL A 298 -19.24 -6.19 -56.37
C VAL A 298 -18.02 -5.53 -55.73
N VAL A 299 -18.18 -4.32 -55.20
CA VAL A 299 -17.17 -3.76 -54.27
C VAL A 299 -17.35 -4.46 -52.94
N SER A 300 -16.84 -5.69 -52.83
CA SER A 300 -16.77 -6.43 -51.58
C SER A 300 -15.32 -6.71 -51.20
N GLY A 301 -15.00 -6.44 -49.94
CA GLY A 301 -14.01 -7.22 -49.19
C GLY A 301 -12.58 -6.73 -49.29
N SER A 302 -12.21 -5.82 -48.38
CA SER A 302 -10.86 -5.88 -47.83
C SER A 302 -10.77 -7.11 -46.93
N GLU A 303 -10.12 -8.17 -47.40
CA GLU A 303 -9.82 -9.37 -46.60
C GLU A 303 -8.84 -9.08 -45.44
N THR A 304 -8.20 -7.91 -45.42
CA THR A 304 -7.29 -7.49 -44.33
C THR A 304 -7.94 -6.60 -43.29
N VAL A 305 -9.22 -6.26 -43.43
CA VAL A 305 -9.98 -5.64 -42.35
C VAL A 305 -10.83 -6.74 -41.70
N THR A 306 -10.25 -7.47 -40.76
CA THR A 306 -11.01 -8.45 -39.94
C THR A 306 -12.06 -7.79 -39.04
N GLN A 307 -12.15 -6.46 -39.06
CA GLN A 307 -13.15 -5.60 -38.40
C GLN A 307 -13.90 -4.72 -39.41
N VAL A 308 -14.31 -5.22 -40.58
CA VAL A 308 -15.38 -4.53 -41.33
C VAL A 308 -16.67 -4.88 -40.58
N GLY A 309 -17.23 -3.92 -39.85
CA GLY A 309 -18.45 -4.14 -39.06
C GLY A 309 -19.69 -4.48 -39.89
N TYR A 310 -19.68 -4.22 -41.20
CA TYR A 310 -20.89 -4.24 -42.04
C TYR A 310 -20.62 -4.76 -43.45
N PRO A 311 -20.92 -6.03 -43.74
CA PRO A 311 -21.54 -6.39 -44.99
C PRO A 311 -23.06 -6.35 -44.76
N ASP A 312 -23.74 -5.45 -45.46
CA ASP A 312 -25.18 -5.45 -45.67
C ASP A 312 -26.09 -5.18 -44.47
N GLN A 313 -27.08 -4.33 -44.72
CA GLN A 313 -28.32 -4.19 -43.98
C GLN A 313 -28.79 -5.54 -43.40
N ARG A 314 -28.69 -5.75 -42.08
CA ARG A 314 -29.34 -6.91 -41.48
C ARG A 314 -30.84 -6.69 -41.57
N ALA A 315 -31.51 -7.56 -42.32
CA ALA A 315 -32.96 -7.63 -42.31
C ALA A 315 -33.43 -7.82 -40.87
N MET A 316 -34.35 -6.97 -40.41
CA MET A 316 -35.09 -7.22 -39.17
C MET A 316 -35.82 -8.56 -39.31
N SER A 317 -35.88 -9.32 -38.22
CA SER A 317 -36.67 -10.56 -38.23
C SER A 317 -38.16 -10.23 -38.33
N ASP A 318 -38.96 -11.17 -38.84
CA ASP A 318 -40.39 -10.96 -39.03
C ASP A 318 -41.12 -10.58 -37.72
N ASP A 319 -40.60 -11.04 -36.58
CA ASP A 319 -41.12 -10.77 -35.23
C ASP A 319 -40.60 -9.45 -34.60
N ASP A 320 -39.78 -8.67 -35.31
CA ASP A 320 -39.22 -7.42 -34.78
C ASP A 320 -40.30 -6.33 -34.65
N ALA A 321 -40.61 -5.97 -33.41
CA ALA A 321 -41.70 -5.08 -33.05
C ALA A 321 -41.28 -3.60 -32.91
N THR A 322 -40.09 -3.20 -33.38
CA THR A 322 -39.56 -1.82 -33.20
C THR A 322 -40.54 -0.74 -33.65
N TYR A 323 -41.04 -0.80 -34.89
CA TYR A 323 -42.00 0.19 -35.39
C TYR A 323 -43.39 0.06 -34.78
N ALA A 324 -43.79 -1.15 -34.38
CA ALA A 324 -45.04 -1.37 -33.67
C ALA A 324 -45.00 -0.72 -32.27
N LEU A 325 -43.85 -0.75 -31.58
CA LEU A 325 -43.68 -0.11 -30.28
C LEU A 325 -43.80 1.40 -30.37
N GLN A 326 -43.15 2.03 -31.35
CA GLN A 326 -43.29 3.47 -31.57
C GLN A 326 -44.75 3.86 -31.89
N ALA A 327 -45.41 3.08 -32.75
CA ALA A 327 -46.82 3.30 -33.04
C ALA A 327 -47.73 3.08 -31.82
N ALA A 328 -47.35 2.25 -30.85
CA ALA A 328 -48.10 2.04 -29.63
C ALA A 328 -48.08 3.28 -28.72
N PHE A 329 -46.94 3.98 -28.62
CA PHE A 329 -46.86 5.25 -27.89
C PHE A 329 -47.72 6.34 -28.55
N ASP A 330 -47.59 6.52 -29.87
CA ASP A 330 -48.43 7.43 -30.66
C ASP A 330 -49.92 7.11 -30.46
N PHE A 331 -50.28 5.82 -30.48
CA PHE A 331 -51.65 5.37 -30.31
C PHE A 331 -52.20 5.71 -28.92
N ILE A 332 -51.42 5.47 -27.85
CA ILE A 332 -51.82 5.81 -26.48
C ILE A 332 -51.99 7.33 -26.33
N GLU A 333 -51.05 8.14 -26.83
CA GLU A 333 -51.17 9.61 -26.76
C GLU A 333 -52.38 10.12 -27.57
N ASN A 334 -52.61 9.59 -28.77
CA ASN A 334 -53.78 9.93 -29.58
C ASN A 334 -55.11 9.54 -28.93
N LYS A 335 -55.09 8.48 -28.11
CA LYS A 335 -56.20 8.00 -27.28
C LYS A 335 -56.08 8.42 -25.81
N GLY A 336 -55.29 9.46 -25.50
CA GLY A 336 -54.91 9.83 -24.13
C GLY A 336 -56.08 10.15 -23.18
N ALA A 337 -57.29 10.43 -23.69
CA ALA A 337 -58.47 10.59 -22.85
C ALA A 337 -58.91 9.29 -22.13
N SER A 338 -58.60 8.12 -22.71
CA SER A 338 -59.05 6.82 -22.21
C SER A 338 -57.92 5.81 -21.97
N LEU A 339 -56.77 5.95 -22.61
CA LEU A 339 -55.60 5.08 -22.42
C LEU A 339 -54.49 5.78 -21.65
N ASN A 340 -53.70 4.99 -20.92
CA ASN A 340 -52.48 5.43 -20.25
C ASN A 340 -51.47 4.32 -19.97
N THR A 341 -51.76 3.06 -20.30
CA THR A 341 -50.91 1.94 -19.90
C THR A 341 -50.52 1.11 -21.12
N LEU A 342 -49.21 0.92 -21.33
CA LEU A 342 -48.66 -0.06 -22.25
C LEU A 342 -48.28 -1.32 -21.46
N TYR A 343 -48.87 -2.46 -21.83
CA TYR A 343 -48.73 -3.72 -21.10
C TYR A 343 -48.02 -4.80 -21.92
N PHE A 344 -46.98 -5.40 -21.35
CA PHE A 344 -46.22 -6.50 -21.91
C PHE A 344 -46.49 -7.80 -21.13
N PRO A 345 -47.35 -8.70 -21.64
CA PRO A 345 -47.55 -10.01 -21.02
C PRO A 345 -46.33 -10.94 -21.19
N ASN A 346 -46.29 -12.08 -20.48
CA ASN A 346 -45.24 -13.10 -20.63
C ASN A 346 -44.96 -13.48 -22.09
N GLY A 347 -43.69 -13.55 -22.48
CA GLY A 347 -43.25 -13.84 -23.85
C GLY A 347 -41.95 -13.12 -24.21
N THR A 348 -41.46 -13.33 -25.42
CA THR A 348 -40.27 -12.63 -25.94
C THR A 348 -40.69 -11.56 -26.95
N TYR A 349 -40.10 -10.37 -26.82
CA TYR A 349 -40.33 -9.23 -27.70
C TYR A 349 -38.99 -8.81 -28.30
N THR A 350 -38.77 -9.11 -29.58
CA THR A 350 -37.61 -8.64 -30.34
C THR A 350 -37.85 -7.19 -30.77
N TYR A 351 -36.91 -6.29 -30.50
CA TYR A 351 -37.06 -4.84 -30.79
C TYR A 351 -35.70 -4.11 -30.80
N GLY A 352 -35.65 -2.85 -31.21
CA GLY A 352 -34.46 -1.98 -31.15
C GLY A 352 -34.26 -1.26 -29.80
N GLY A 353 -34.91 -1.71 -28.73
CA GLY A 353 -34.90 -1.01 -27.43
C GLY A 353 -36.17 -0.19 -27.18
N LEU A 354 -36.41 0.14 -25.91
CA LEU A 354 -37.56 0.96 -25.51
C LEU A 354 -37.20 2.42 -25.69
N ASP A 355 -37.46 2.97 -26.87
CA ASP A 355 -37.13 4.37 -27.20
C ASP A 355 -38.35 5.30 -27.02
N ILE A 356 -38.38 6.02 -25.90
CA ILE A 356 -39.46 6.94 -25.52
C ILE A 356 -38.98 8.37 -25.76
N ASN A 357 -39.43 8.99 -26.85
CA ASN A 357 -38.97 10.32 -27.22
C ASN A 357 -40.13 11.31 -27.41
N GLY A 358 -40.06 12.45 -26.72
CA GLY A 358 -41.03 13.54 -26.82
C GLY A 358 -42.40 13.26 -26.17
N VAL A 359 -42.51 12.20 -25.37
CA VAL A 359 -43.77 11.76 -24.76
C VAL A 359 -44.15 12.63 -23.57
N ASP A 360 -45.39 13.13 -23.57
CA ASP A 360 -45.95 13.91 -22.46
C ASP A 360 -47.04 13.12 -21.75
N GLY A 361 -46.65 12.30 -20.77
CA GLY A 361 -47.55 11.47 -19.98
C GLY A 361 -48.61 12.27 -19.20
N SER A 362 -48.44 13.59 -19.00
CA SER A 362 -49.49 14.41 -18.38
C SER A 362 -50.76 14.54 -19.25
N LYS A 363 -50.66 14.18 -20.54
CA LYS A 363 -51.77 14.24 -21.50
C LYS A 363 -52.58 12.94 -21.59
N VAL A 364 -52.13 11.85 -20.96
CA VAL A 364 -52.82 10.56 -20.97
C VAL A 364 -53.72 10.39 -19.74
N LYS A 365 -54.56 9.34 -19.71
CA LYS A 365 -55.53 9.10 -18.63
C LYS A 365 -54.81 9.06 -17.27
N GLY A 366 -55.29 9.86 -16.32
CA GLY A 366 -54.70 9.92 -14.99
C GLY A 366 -53.36 10.68 -14.90
N GLY A 367 -52.85 11.27 -15.99
CA GLY A 367 -51.69 12.17 -15.98
C GLY A 367 -50.33 11.49 -15.87
N THR A 368 -50.24 10.19 -16.13
CA THR A 368 -48.97 9.43 -16.16
C THR A 368 -49.07 8.31 -17.18
N LEU A 369 -48.07 8.19 -18.07
CA LEU A 369 -47.93 7.02 -18.93
C LEU A 369 -47.30 5.89 -18.13
N LYS A 370 -47.98 4.74 -18.07
CA LYS A 370 -47.52 3.54 -17.39
C LYS A 370 -47.02 2.52 -18.38
N ILE A 371 -45.87 1.92 -18.11
CA ILE A 371 -45.31 0.82 -18.88
C ILE A 371 -45.12 -0.34 -17.91
N TYR A 372 -45.80 -1.45 -18.15
CA TYR A 372 -45.80 -2.59 -17.25
C TYR A 372 -45.39 -3.87 -17.97
N ALA A 373 -44.40 -4.59 -17.43
CA ALA A 373 -43.95 -5.87 -17.97
C ALA A 373 -44.08 -7.01 -16.94
N ASP A 374 -44.77 -8.08 -17.31
CA ASP A 374 -44.91 -9.27 -16.47
C ASP A 374 -43.55 -9.92 -16.16
N GLU A 375 -43.47 -10.66 -15.05
CA GLU A 375 -42.25 -11.37 -14.60
C GLU A 375 -41.59 -12.25 -15.67
N GLY A 376 -42.36 -12.89 -16.55
CA GLY A 376 -41.86 -13.73 -17.63
C GLY A 376 -41.66 -13.00 -18.96
N ALA A 377 -41.91 -11.69 -19.03
CA ALA A 377 -41.67 -10.90 -20.24
C ALA A 377 -40.17 -10.67 -20.45
N LEU A 378 -39.70 -10.91 -21.67
CA LEU A 378 -38.34 -10.63 -22.10
C LEU A 378 -38.38 -9.66 -23.27
N LEU A 379 -38.05 -8.40 -23.01
CA LEU A 379 -37.85 -7.38 -24.04
C LEU A 379 -36.39 -7.42 -24.45
N LYS A 380 -36.15 -7.99 -25.62
CA LYS A 380 -34.81 -8.39 -26.06
C LYS A 380 -34.41 -7.54 -27.25
N ASN A 381 -33.41 -6.68 -27.04
CA ASN A 381 -32.84 -5.91 -28.16
C ASN A 381 -32.45 -6.87 -29.27
N HIS A 382 -32.73 -6.57 -30.52
CA HIS A 382 -32.15 -7.28 -31.63
C HIS A 382 -30.62 -7.09 -31.61
N VAL A 383 -29.92 -7.96 -32.36
CA VAL A 383 -28.51 -7.65 -32.64
C VAL A 383 -28.52 -6.48 -33.60
N GLN A 384 -27.87 -5.39 -33.19
CA GLN A 384 -27.92 -4.12 -33.90
C GLN A 384 -27.61 -4.28 -35.38
N PRO A 385 -28.36 -3.61 -36.26
CA PRO A 385 -28.03 -3.56 -37.68
C PRO A 385 -26.68 -2.86 -37.88
N TYR A 386 -26.37 -1.85 -37.04
CA TYR A 386 -25.05 -1.23 -36.96
C TYR A 386 -24.66 -0.85 -35.53
N ARG A 387 -23.40 -1.09 -35.15
CA ARG A 387 -22.79 -0.79 -33.83
C ARG A 387 -22.93 0.69 -33.45
N GLU A 388 -22.98 1.57 -34.44
CA GLU A 388 -23.14 3.01 -34.26
C GLU A 388 -24.58 3.47 -33.95
N ALA A 389 -25.59 2.58 -33.94
CA ALA A 389 -26.99 2.92 -33.66
C ALA A 389 -27.22 3.21 -32.17
N GLN A 390 -27.97 4.28 -31.84
CA GLN A 390 -28.44 4.54 -30.49
C GLN A 390 -29.64 3.67 -30.13
N GLU A 391 -29.40 2.57 -29.42
CA GLU A 391 -30.46 1.63 -29.01
C GLU A 391 -30.26 1.16 -27.56
N PRO A 392 -30.41 2.01 -26.55
CA PRO A 392 -30.39 1.55 -25.16
C PRO A 392 -31.52 0.53 -24.92
N ALA A 393 -31.40 -0.33 -23.90
CA ALA A 393 -32.49 -1.22 -23.54
C ALA A 393 -33.75 -0.40 -23.16
N ILE A 394 -33.53 0.74 -22.49
CA ILE A 394 -34.53 1.78 -22.23
C ILE A 394 -33.90 3.16 -22.45
N GLY A 395 -34.43 3.94 -23.40
CA GLY A 395 -34.08 5.34 -23.63
C GLY A 395 -35.29 6.23 -23.40
N ILE A 396 -35.16 7.25 -22.55
CA ILE A 396 -36.22 8.23 -22.28
C ILE A 396 -35.66 9.61 -22.59
N TRP A 397 -36.19 10.24 -23.63
CA TRP A 397 -35.66 11.46 -24.22
C TRP A 397 -36.75 12.52 -24.29
N ASN A 398 -36.45 13.75 -23.88
CA ASN A 398 -37.36 14.90 -24.00
C ASN A 398 -38.79 14.63 -23.46
N SER A 399 -38.91 13.75 -22.47
CA SER A 399 -40.19 13.17 -22.05
C SER A 399 -40.49 13.46 -20.59
N LYS A 400 -41.76 13.33 -20.19
CA LYS A 400 -42.15 13.54 -18.79
C LYS A 400 -43.38 12.78 -18.34
N ASN A 401 -43.50 12.58 -17.02
CA ASN A 401 -44.61 11.89 -16.35
C ASN A 401 -44.78 10.43 -16.81
N ILE A 402 -43.72 9.63 -16.65
CA ILE A 402 -43.69 8.22 -17.07
C ILE A 402 -43.35 7.33 -15.87
N GLU A 403 -44.07 6.22 -15.75
CA GLU A 403 -43.86 5.19 -14.74
C GLU A 403 -43.57 3.84 -15.45
N LEU A 404 -42.41 3.25 -15.19
CA LEU A 404 -42.07 1.89 -15.60
C LEU A 404 -42.20 0.98 -14.39
N SER A 405 -42.85 -0.17 -14.57
CA SER A 405 -43.18 -1.10 -13.49
C SER A 405 -43.21 -2.55 -13.97
N GLY A 406 -43.25 -3.48 -13.01
CA GLY A 406 -43.21 -4.91 -13.27
C GLY A 406 -41.78 -5.44 -13.36
N ARG A 407 -41.65 -6.78 -13.47
CA ARG A 407 -40.39 -7.52 -13.32
C ARG A 407 -39.92 -8.22 -14.59
N GLY A 408 -40.48 -7.83 -15.73
CA GLY A 408 -39.95 -8.23 -17.03
C GLY A 408 -38.52 -7.76 -17.22
N ILE A 409 -37.74 -8.54 -17.97
CA ILE A 409 -36.33 -8.26 -18.24
C ILE A 409 -36.19 -7.47 -19.54
N TYR A 410 -35.55 -6.30 -19.44
CA TYR A 410 -35.06 -5.51 -20.55
C TYR A 410 -33.61 -5.91 -20.84
N ASP A 411 -33.37 -6.60 -21.95
CA ASP A 411 -32.08 -7.18 -22.32
C ASP A 411 -31.45 -6.38 -23.46
N GLY A 412 -30.41 -5.60 -23.15
CA GLY A 412 -29.69 -4.78 -24.12
C GLY A 412 -28.79 -5.57 -25.07
N GLN A 413 -28.60 -6.88 -24.85
CA GLN A 413 -27.74 -7.75 -25.65
C GLN A 413 -26.29 -7.24 -25.87
N GLY A 414 -25.74 -6.43 -24.96
CA GLY A 414 -24.45 -5.75 -25.14
C GLY A 414 -23.28 -6.68 -25.48
N ALA A 415 -23.16 -7.82 -24.79
CA ALA A 415 -22.11 -8.81 -25.06
C ALA A 415 -22.12 -9.36 -26.50
N LYS A 416 -23.31 -9.52 -27.10
CA LYS A 416 -23.46 -9.98 -28.49
C LYS A 416 -23.21 -8.85 -29.49
N ASN A 417 -23.73 -7.65 -29.19
CA ASN A 417 -23.56 -6.47 -30.03
C ASN A 417 -22.09 -6.06 -30.21
N TYR A 418 -21.23 -6.33 -29.22
CA TYR A 418 -19.83 -5.91 -29.26
C TYR A 418 -18.80 -7.04 -29.43
N SER A 419 -19.26 -8.26 -29.72
CA SER A 419 -18.36 -9.37 -30.09
C SER A 419 -17.90 -9.25 -31.55
N ASP A 420 -16.62 -9.51 -31.81
CA ASP A 420 -16.11 -9.69 -33.17
C ASP A 420 -16.71 -10.95 -33.82
N LYS A 421 -16.44 -11.16 -35.12
CA LYS A 421 -16.95 -12.32 -35.89
C LYS A 421 -16.53 -13.69 -35.34
N ASN A 422 -15.51 -13.73 -34.47
CA ASN A 422 -15.01 -14.93 -33.82
C ASN A 422 -15.57 -15.08 -32.40
N GLY A 423 -16.45 -14.18 -31.96
CA GLY A 423 -17.00 -14.16 -30.60
C GLY A 423 -16.08 -13.51 -29.56
N ASN A 424 -14.97 -12.89 -29.96
CA ASN A 424 -14.09 -12.18 -29.03
C ASN A 424 -14.62 -10.75 -28.83
N THR A 425 -14.91 -10.38 -27.59
CA THR A 425 -14.98 -8.98 -27.17
C THR A 425 -13.63 -8.68 -26.57
N SER A 426 -13.06 -7.53 -26.87
CA SER A 426 -11.94 -7.03 -26.08
C SER A 426 -12.44 -5.86 -25.25
N GLY A 427 -12.20 -5.91 -23.93
CA GLY A 427 -12.29 -4.73 -23.07
C GLY A 427 -11.54 -3.55 -23.69
N ASP A 428 -12.10 -2.37 -23.52
CA ASP A 428 -11.67 -1.06 -24.04
C ASP A 428 -11.59 -0.87 -25.57
N LYS A 429 -11.68 -1.91 -26.43
CA LYS A 429 -11.62 -1.66 -27.90
C LYS A 429 -12.93 -1.12 -28.50
N ASN A 430 -13.99 -1.02 -27.71
CA ASN A 430 -15.30 -0.50 -28.13
C ASN A 430 -15.77 0.64 -27.22
N ASP A 431 -14.81 1.47 -26.81
CA ASP A 431 -14.94 2.80 -26.19
C ASP A 431 -15.97 3.69 -26.95
N ALA A 432 -16.51 4.74 -26.32
CA ALA A 432 -17.30 5.81 -26.98
C ALA A 432 -16.64 6.38 -28.25
N TYR A 433 -15.35 6.11 -28.45
CA TYR A 433 -14.65 6.37 -29.71
C TYR A 433 -15.10 5.52 -30.92
N ASN A 434 -15.88 4.45 -30.75
CA ASN A 434 -16.20 3.52 -31.85
C ASN A 434 -17.71 3.29 -32.05
N SER A 435 -18.57 3.84 -31.19
CA SER A 435 -20.03 3.84 -31.32
C SER A 435 -20.63 5.04 -30.58
N GLN A 436 -21.89 5.40 -30.89
CA GLN A 436 -22.65 6.26 -29.99
C GLN A 436 -22.69 5.67 -28.59
N HIS A 437 -22.78 6.53 -27.58
CA HIS A 437 -22.88 6.10 -26.19
C HIS A 437 -24.26 5.53 -25.91
N GLN A 438 -24.33 4.27 -25.50
CA GLN A 438 -25.59 3.53 -25.32
C GLN A 438 -25.49 2.70 -24.04
N ALA A 439 -26.14 3.17 -22.99
CA ALA A 439 -26.29 2.44 -21.74
C ALA A 439 -27.40 1.38 -21.80
N GLY A 440 -27.60 0.72 -20.66
CA GLY A 440 -28.80 -0.07 -20.41
C GLY A 440 -30.04 0.83 -20.33
N VAL A 441 -30.05 1.77 -19.38
CA VAL A 441 -31.16 2.71 -19.16
C VAL A 441 -30.68 4.14 -19.17
N MET A 442 -31.24 4.96 -20.06
CA MET A 442 -30.89 6.38 -20.24
C MET A 442 -32.11 7.27 -19.95
N VAL A 443 -31.94 8.25 -19.06
CA VAL A 443 -32.94 9.32 -18.85
C VAL A 443 -32.32 10.66 -19.22
N VAL A 444 -32.67 11.18 -20.38
CA VAL A 444 -32.03 12.35 -21.00
C VAL A 444 -33.03 13.48 -21.23
N GLN A 445 -32.72 14.67 -20.74
CA GLN A 445 -33.58 15.88 -20.80
C GLN A 445 -35.04 15.61 -20.42
N SER A 446 -35.26 14.72 -19.46
CA SER A 446 -36.59 14.19 -19.11
C SER A 446 -36.90 14.42 -17.64
N SER A 447 -38.19 14.51 -17.29
CA SER A 447 -38.60 14.79 -15.92
C SER A 447 -39.76 13.95 -15.40
N ASP A 448 -39.84 13.81 -14.07
CA ASP A 448 -40.97 13.15 -13.40
C ASP A 448 -41.11 11.69 -13.88
N ILE A 449 -40.01 10.95 -13.71
CA ILE A 449 -39.88 9.55 -14.15
C ILE A 449 -39.79 8.64 -12.92
N VAL A 450 -40.52 7.54 -12.93
CA VAL A 450 -40.50 6.54 -11.86
C VAL A 450 -40.20 5.16 -12.44
N PHE A 451 -39.23 4.46 -11.85
CA PHE A 451 -38.99 3.04 -12.10
C PHE A 451 -39.35 2.25 -10.86
N ASN A 452 -40.15 1.19 -11.00
CA ASN A 452 -40.49 0.26 -9.94
C ASN A 452 -40.12 -1.16 -10.37
N ASP A 453 -39.36 -1.87 -9.53
CA ASP A 453 -39.04 -3.29 -9.70
C ASP A 453 -38.38 -3.65 -11.06
N THR A 454 -37.73 -2.69 -11.72
CA THR A 454 -37.30 -2.83 -13.11
C THR A 454 -35.99 -3.61 -13.23
N TYR A 455 -35.96 -4.59 -14.14
CA TYR A 455 -34.80 -5.42 -14.44
C TYR A 455 -34.20 -5.08 -15.80
N MET A 456 -32.94 -4.64 -15.81
CA MET A 456 -32.16 -4.53 -17.03
C MET A 456 -30.98 -5.49 -16.96
N ARG A 457 -30.66 -6.17 -18.07
CA ARG A 457 -29.45 -7.02 -18.19
C ARG A 457 -28.73 -6.77 -19.51
N GLY A 458 -27.46 -7.13 -19.54
CA GLY A 458 -26.67 -7.08 -20.77
C GLY A 458 -26.57 -5.66 -21.32
N ALA A 459 -26.30 -4.69 -20.43
CA ALA A 459 -26.02 -3.32 -20.84
C ALA A 459 -24.88 -3.28 -21.86
N LYS A 460 -24.93 -2.26 -22.70
CA LYS A 460 -23.93 -1.99 -23.72
C LYS A 460 -22.75 -1.20 -23.14
N GLN A 461 -23.04 -0.26 -22.24
CA GLN A 461 -22.07 0.48 -21.41
C GLN A 461 -22.62 0.62 -19.97
N TRP A 462 -22.84 1.85 -19.47
CA TRP A 462 -23.39 2.10 -18.14
C TRP A 462 -24.72 1.37 -17.96
N ASN A 463 -25.00 0.87 -16.76
CA ASN A 463 -26.27 0.18 -16.54
C ASN A 463 -27.43 1.18 -16.46
N TRP A 464 -27.30 2.20 -15.60
CA TRP A 464 -28.33 3.19 -15.34
C TRP A 464 -27.72 4.59 -15.37
N GLU A 465 -28.28 5.47 -16.19
CA GLU A 465 -27.74 6.81 -16.33
C GLU A 465 -28.78 7.90 -16.47
N THR A 466 -28.36 9.12 -16.12
CA THR A 466 -29.12 10.33 -16.35
C THR A 466 -28.27 11.38 -17.03
N HIS A 467 -28.91 12.22 -17.83
CA HIS A 467 -28.32 13.42 -18.42
C HIS A 467 -29.36 14.55 -18.45
N THR A 468 -29.17 15.58 -17.63
CA THR A 468 -30.16 16.66 -17.41
C THR A 468 -31.55 16.11 -17.01
N ALA A 469 -31.57 15.00 -16.26
CA ALA A 469 -32.82 14.43 -15.74
C ALA A 469 -33.27 15.16 -14.48
N LYS A 470 -34.59 15.26 -14.28
CA LYS A 470 -35.16 15.94 -13.12
C LYS A 470 -36.27 15.14 -12.47
N ASN A 471 -36.30 15.08 -11.13
CA ASN A 471 -37.35 14.39 -10.37
C ASN A 471 -37.48 12.92 -10.81
N VAL A 472 -36.40 12.14 -10.71
CA VAL A 472 -36.43 10.71 -11.05
C VAL A 472 -36.37 9.88 -9.78
N THR A 473 -37.28 8.92 -9.66
CA THR A 473 -37.29 7.96 -8.56
C THR A 473 -37.04 6.55 -9.08
N PHE A 474 -35.99 5.90 -8.59
CA PHE A 474 -35.63 4.53 -8.90
C PHE A 474 -35.94 3.65 -7.70
N ASN A 475 -36.99 2.84 -7.76
CA ASN A 475 -37.37 1.92 -6.70
C ASN A 475 -37.02 0.49 -7.09
N ASN A 476 -36.14 -0.16 -6.32
CA ASN A 476 -35.79 -1.57 -6.47
C ASN A 476 -35.31 -1.94 -7.90
N ILE A 477 -34.36 -1.17 -8.44
CA ILE A 477 -33.84 -1.35 -9.81
C ILE A 477 -32.66 -2.33 -9.89
N LYS A 478 -32.50 -3.00 -11.04
CA LYS A 478 -31.43 -3.96 -11.27
C LYS A 478 -30.67 -3.66 -12.55
N GLY A 479 -29.35 -3.73 -12.49
CA GLY A 479 -28.46 -3.72 -13.65
C GLY A 479 -27.61 -4.98 -13.66
N LEU A 480 -28.06 -6.01 -14.39
CA LEU A 480 -27.50 -7.35 -14.35
C LEU A 480 -26.51 -7.56 -15.49
N THR A 481 -25.36 -6.88 -15.41
CA THR A 481 -24.29 -6.99 -16.42
C THR A 481 -22.97 -7.46 -15.79
N PRO A 482 -22.91 -8.70 -15.27
CA PRO A 482 -21.77 -9.21 -14.49
C PRO A 482 -20.59 -9.66 -15.36
N TYR A 483 -20.28 -8.93 -16.43
CA TYR A 483 -19.24 -9.33 -17.38
C TYR A 483 -18.34 -8.17 -17.78
N GLU A 484 -17.22 -8.51 -18.41
CA GLU A 484 -16.33 -7.51 -19.00
C GLU A 484 -17.00 -6.82 -20.20
N MET A 485 -17.07 -5.49 -20.18
CA MET A 485 -17.61 -4.62 -21.24
C MET A 485 -16.85 -3.28 -21.30
N SER A 486 -17.25 -2.33 -22.14
CA SER A 486 -16.62 -0.99 -22.17
C SER A 486 -17.24 -0.11 -21.08
N TRP A 487 -16.44 0.37 -20.12
CA TRP A 487 -16.85 1.31 -19.05
C TRP A 487 -18.21 1.03 -18.46
N GLY A 488 -18.39 -0.15 -17.90
CA GLY A 488 -19.67 -0.60 -17.38
C GLY A 488 -19.93 -0.12 -15.96
N ASP A 489 -20.31 1.13 -15.78
CA ASP A 489 -20.71 1.66 -14.48
C ASP A 489 -22.01 1.02 -14.00
N GLY A 490 -22.16 0.90 -12.68
CA GLY A 490 -23.39 0.46 -12.06
C GLY A 490 -24.50 1.51 -12.20
N MET A 491 -24.20 2.76 -11.84
CA MET A 491 -25.07 3.91 -12.01
C MET A 491 -24.19 5.14 -12.27
N ASP A 492 -24.49 5.95 -13.28
CA ASP A 492 -23.87 7.26 -13.49
C ASP A 492 -24.92 8.36 -13.62
N PHE A 493 -24.98 9.27 -12.64
CA PHE A 493 -25.97 10.34 -12.64
C PHE A 493 -25.36 11.69 -13.02
N ALA A 494 -25.06 11.86 -14.31
CA ALA A 494 -24.65 13.14 -14.89
C ALA A 494 -25.83 14.13 -15.01
N SER A 495 -25.56 15.42 -14.74
CA SER A 495 -26.55 16.52 -14.74
C SER A 495 -27.91 16.23 -14.05
N GLY A 496 -27.92 15.33 -13.07
CA GLY A 496 -29.14 14.85 -12.41
C GLY A 496 -29.64 15.79 -11.33
N GLN A 497 -30.94 16.07 -11.29
CA GLN A 497 -31.57 16.98 -10.32
C GLN A 497 -32.69 16.29 -9.56
N ASN A 498 -32.61 16.27 -8.22
CA ASN A 498 -33.62 15.64 -7.37
C ASN A 498 -33.85 14.16 -7.74
N LEU A 499 -32.79 13.36 -7.64
CA LEU A 499 -32.83 11.93 -7.94
C LEU A 499 -32.83 11.11 -6.66
N THR A 500 -33.72 10.12 -6.57
CA THR A 500 -33.78 9.22 -5.41
C THR A 500 -33.74 7.77 -5.85
N VAL A 501 -32.78 7.00 -5.33
CA VAL A 501 -32.72 5.54 -5.46
C VAL A 501 -33.17 4.92 -4.15
N ASN A 502 -34.17 4.06 -4.20
CA ASN A 502 -34.71 3.28 -3.08
C ASN A 502 -34.50 1.80 -3.38
N GLY A 503 -33.26 1.34 -3.22
CA GLY A 503 -32.85 -0.01 -3.56
C GLY A 503 -32.32 -0.13 -4.99
N ALA A 504 -31.05 -0.50 -5.12
CA ALA A 504 -30.45 -0.89 -6.40
C ALA A 504 -29.50 -2.08 -6.23
N LEU A 505 -29.47 -2.97 -7.22
CA LEU A 505 -28.47 -4.03 -7.35
C LEU A 505 -27.85 -3.95 -8.74
N THR A 506 -26.55 -3.62 -8.79
CA THR A 506 -25.87 -3.39 -10.07
C THR A 506 -24.60 -4.19 -10.18
N PHE A 507 -24.39 -4.78 -11.35
CA PHE A 507 -23.16 -5.47 -11.75
C PHE A 507 -22.62 -4.77 -12.98
N GLY A 508 -21.35 -4.41 -12.92
CA GLY A 508 -20.64 -3.76 -14.00
C GLY A 508 -19.18 -4.15 -14.00
N ASN A 509 -18.35 -3.33 -14.66
CA ASN A 509 -16.91 -3.52 -14.66
C ASN A 509 -16.11 -2.23 -14.50
N ASP A 510 -16.77 -1.10 -14.22
CA ASP A 510 -16.12 0.15 -13.83
C ASP A 510 -16.70 0.65 -12.48
N ASP A 511 -17.07 1.92 -12.33
CA ASP A 511 -17.54 2.47 -11.06
C ASP A 511 -18.88 1.85 -10.64
N THR A 512 -19.06 1.48 -9.37
CA THR A 512 -20.40 1.03 -8.92
C THR A 512 -21.38 2.19 -8.83
N PHE A 513 -20.87 3.40 -8.58
CA PHE A 513 -21.58 4.65 -8.73
C PHE A 513 -20.62 5.75 -9.20
N ALA A 514 -21.03 6.49 -10.22
CA ALA A 514 -20.37 7.67 -10.70
C ALA A 514 -21.33 8.87 -10.79
N SER A 515 -20.75 10.07 -10.77
CA SER A 515 -21.42 11.26 -11.27
C SER A 515 -20.40 12.31 -11.67
N GLY A 516 -20.61 12.90 -12.84
CA GLY A 516 -19.81 13.98 -13.38
C GLY A 516 -20.62 14.82 -14.34
N HIS A 517 -19.94 15.34 -15.35
CA HIS A 517 -20.58 16.00 -16.50
C HIS A 517 -19.95 15.52 -17.81
N TYR A 518 -19.35 14.32 -17.76
CA TYR A 518 -18.73 13.66 -18.89
C TYR A 518 -19.80 13.21 -19.86
N ASN A 519 -19.72 13.74 -21.08
CA ASN A 519 -20.64 13.39 -22.14
C ASN A 519 -19.92 12.49 -23.16
N PRO A 520 -20.03 11.16 -23.04
CA PRO A 520 -19.36 10.22 -23.92
C PRO A 520 -19.82 10.37 -25.39
N GLY A 521 -21.08 10.79 -25.63
CA GLY A 521 -21.61 11.03 -26.96
C GLY A 521 -20.89 12.16 -27.72
N ARG A 522 -20.17 13.06 -27.03
CA ARG A 522 -19.43 14.18 -27.64
C ARG A 522 -18.42 13.72 -28.68
N TRP A 523 -17.80 12.56 -28.48
CA TRP A 523 -16.79 12.01 -29.37
C TRP A 523 -17.36 11.42 -30.66
N PHE A 524 -18.66 11.54 -30.87
CA PHE A 524 -19.34 11.00 -32.04
C PHE A 524 -19.75 12.07 -33.07
N GLN A 525 -19.40 13.33 -32.83
CA GLN A 525 -19.78 14.43 -33.72
C GLN A 525 -18.89 14.50 -34.97
N PRO A 526 -19.46 14.74 -36.16
CA PRO A 526 -18.70 14.80 -37.42
C PRO A 526 -17.61 15.89 -37.45
N ASP A 527 -17.76 16.98 -36.71
CA ASP A 527 -17.00 18.22 -36.91
C ASP A 527 -15.80 18.42 -35.97
N LYS A 528 -15.48 17.45 -35.08
CA LYS A 528 -14.38 17.62 -34.11
C LYS A 528 -13.02 17.14 -34.67
N PRO A 529 -12.01 18.02 -34.79
CA PRO A 529 -10.69 17.70 -35.37
C PRO A 529 -9.94 16.54 -34.69
N ASP A 530 -10.12 16.37 -33.38
CA ASP A 530 -9.41 15.35 -32.59
C ASP A 530 -9.86 13.92 -32.93
N LEU A 531 -11.10 13.77 -33.43
CA LEU A 531 -11.69 12.48 -33.83
C LEU A 531 -11.06 11.90 -35.09
N TYR A 532 -10.75 12.78 -36.04
CA TYR A 532 -10.20 12.41 -37.36
C TYR A 532 -8.91 11.58 -37.22
N ASN A 533 -8.02 11.97 -36.32
CA ASN A 533 -6.73 11.28 -36.15
C ASN A 533 -6.74 10.20 -35.09
N LYS A 534 -7.44 10.39 -33.96
CA LYS A 534 -7.48 9.38 -32.87
C LYS A 534 -8.29 8.15 -33.25
N MET A 535 -9.45 8.32 -33.89
CA MET A 535 -10.40 7.22 -34.09
C MET A 535 -10.31 6.65 -35.50
N PHE A 536 -10.28 7.55 -36.48
CA PHE A 536 -10.37 7.16 -37.87
C PHE A 536 -9.04 7.27 -38.64
N LYS A 537 -7.95 7.66 -37.96
CA LYS A 537 -6.59 7.61 -38.50
C LYS A 537 -6.39 8.36 -39.84
N PHE A 538 -7.09 9.50 -40.02
CA PHE A 538 -7.13 10.27 -41.28
C PHE A 538 -5.75 10.72 -41.81
N ASN A 539 -4.77 10.92 -40.93
CA ASN A 539 -3.39 11.30 -41.29
C ASN A 539 -2.39 10.13 -41.26
N THR A 540 -2.85 8.90 -41.46
CA THR A 540 -2.00 7.71 -41.53
C THR A 540 -2.12 7.05 -42.90
N ASP A 541 -1.24 6.10 -43.22
CA ASP A 541 -1.30 5.32 -44.46
C ASP A 541 -2.52 4.38 -44.53
N SER A 542 -3.40 4.36 -43.51
CA SER A 542 -4.57 3.49 -43.43
C SER A 542 -5.74 4.18 -42.71
N PRO A 543 -6.33 5.24 -43.29
CA PRO A 543 -7.47 5.92 -42.72
C PRO A 543 -8.74 5.04 -42.77
N ASN A 544 -9.51 5.01 -41.68
CA ASN A 544 -10.81 4.35 -41.57
C ASN A 544 -11.94 5.30 -42.00
N ILE A 545 -11.97 5.64 -43.29
CA ILE A 545 -12.95 6.55 -43.89
C ILE A 545 -14.38 6.01 -43.73
N GLN A 546 -14.57 4.71 -43.95
CA GLN A 546 -15.88 4.07 -43.81
C GLN A 546 -16.42 4.12 -42.37
N GLY A 547 -15.55 3.95 -41.37
CA GLY A 547 -15.95 4.10 -39.97
C GLY A 547 -16.41 5.52 -39.64
N TYR A 548 -15.78 6.53 -40.24
CA TYR A 548 -16.19 7.93 -40.08
C TYR A 548 -17.56 8.19 -40.71
N ASP A 549 -17.77 7.81 -41.97
CA ASP A 549 -19.06 8.04 -42.65
C ASP A 549 -20.21 7.36 -41.91
N ASN A 550 -19.99 6.15 -41.37
CA ASN A 550 -20.98 5.45 -40.56
C ASN A 550 -21.27 6.16 -39.24
N ALA A 551 -20.24 6.70 -38.59
CA ALA A 551 -20.42 7.46 -37.36
C ALA A 551 -21.22 8.75 -37.61
N VAL A 552 -20.89 9.49 -38.67
CA VAL A 552 -21.66 10.68 -39.07
C VAL A 552 -23.12 10.33 -39.39
N GLY A 553 -23.35 9.28 -40.19
CA GLY A 553 -24.70 8.85 -40.53
C GLY A 553 -25.52 8.43 -39.31
N GLY A 554 -24.91 7.72 -38.35
CA GLY A 554 -25.55 7.37 -37.08
C GLY A 554 -25.85 8.59 -36.21
N TYR A 555 -24.92 9.56 -36.17
CA TYR A 555 -25.10 10.83 -35.50
C TYR A 555 -26.28 11.61 -36.06
N ASP A 556 -26.29 11.86 -37.36
CA ASP A 556 -27.34 12.64 -38.02
C ASP A 556 -28.71 11.97 -37.85
N ALA A 557 -28.79 10.64 -37.98
CA ALA A 557 -30.03 9.90 -37.75
C ALA A 557 -30.55 10.02 -36.31
N PHE A 558 -29.65 9.94 -35.31
CA PHE A 558 -30.02 10.17 -33.92
C PHE A 558 -30.52 11.59 -33.69
N VAL A 559 -29.77 12.61 -34.14
CA VAL A 559 -30.14 14.01 -33.95
C VAL A 559 -31.45 14.36 -34.65
N GLU A 560 -31.67 13.86 -35.87
CA GLU A 560 -32.91 14.05 -36.61
C GLU A 560 -34.11 13.42 -35.89
N SER A 561 -33.95 12.19 -35.38
CA SER A 561 -35.04 11.47 -34.72
C SER A 561 -35.34 11.99 -33.31
N HIS A 562 -34.33 12.46 -32.56
CA HIS A 562 -34.47 12.87 -31.16
C HIS A 562 -34.56 14.38 -30.95
N GLY A 563 -34.16 15.19 -31.93
CA GLY A 563 -34.15 16.65 -31.83
C GLY A 563 -33.12 17.22 -30.84
N ILE A 564 -32.17 16.39 -30.39
CA ILE A 564 -31.12 16.77 -29.44
C ILE A 564 -29.77 16.23 -29.93
N GLY A 565 -28.74 17.09 -29.90
CA GLY A 565 -27.36 16.72 -30.20
C GLY A 565 -26.67 16.09 -29.00
N ASN A 566 -25.62 15.31 -29.24
CA ASN A 566 -24.90 14.64 -28.16
C ASN A 566 -24.37 15.64 -27.13
N ASP A 567 -23.75 16.76 -27.52
CA ASP A 567 -23.24 17.79 -26.57
C ASP A 567 -24.34 18.46 -25.71
N ALA A 568 -25.61 18.27 -26.04
CA ALA A 568 -26.72 18.89 -25.32
C ALA A 568 -27.34 17.99 -24.24
N TRP A 569 -26.82 16.77 -24.01
CA TRP A 569 -27.38 15.85 -23.01
C TRP A 569 -27.21 16.39 -21.59
N ASP A 570 -26.01 16.85 -21.25
CA ASP A 570 -25.66 17.41 -19.96
C ASP A 570 -25.58 18.94 -20.06
N THR A 571 -26.51 19.64 -19.42
CA THR A 571 -26.58 21.11 -19.49
C THR A 571 -26.88 21.76 -18.15
N ALA A 572 -26.87 20.98 -17.06
CA ALA A 572 -27.29 21.42 -15.74
C ALA A 572 -26.35 20.95 -14.63
N ASP A 573 -26.34 21.69 -13.52
CA ASP A 573 -25.67 21.27 -12.29
C ASP A 573 -26.33 19.99 -11.75
N SER A 574 -25.54 19.02 -11.29
CA SER A 574 -26.05 17.84 -10.59
C SER A 574 -26.31 18.19 -9.13
N HIS A 575 -27.54 17.98 -8.63
CA HIS A 575 -27.84 18.24 -7.23
C HIS A 575 -29.00 17.43 -6.65
N ASP A 576 -28.94 17.25 -5.32
CA ASP A 576 -29.95 16.56 -4.51
C ASP A 576 -30.15 15.10 -4.95
N ILE A 577 -29.05 14.34 -4.89
CA ILE A 577 -29.00 12.94 -5.30
C ILE A 577 -28.89 12.07 -4.04
N THR A 578 -29.87 11.18 -3.85
CA THR A 578 -29.92 10.27 -2.70
C THR A 578 -29.97 8.82 -3.15
N LEU A 579 -29.06 8.01 -2.64
CA LEU A 579 -29.03 6.56 -2.86
C LEU A 579 -29.27 5.84 -1.54
N ASN A 580 -30.31 5.01 -1.50
CA ASN A 580 -30.68 4.20 -0.35
C ASN A 580 -30.53 2.71 -0.68
N ASN A 581 -30.02 1.93 0.27
CA ASN A 581 -30.11 0.46 0.28
C ASN A 581 -29.56 -0.18 -1.01
N THR A 582 -28.38 0.23 -1.43
CA THR A 582 -27.75 -0.15 -2.70
C THR A 582 -26.66 -1.19 -2.47
N LEU A 583 -26.56 -2.15 -3.39
CA LEU A 583 -25.46 -3.11 -3.48
C LEU A 583 -24.90 -3.14 -4.91
N GLY A 584 -23.66 -2.71 -5.08
CA GLY A 584 -22.97 -2.69 -6.37
C GLY A 584 -21.79 -3.64 -6.42
N TRP A 585 -21.50 -4.21 -7.58
CA TRP A 585 -20.30 -5.00 -7.85
C TRP A 585 -19.65 -4.59 -9.16
N SER A 586 -18.32 -4.63 -9.19
CA SER A 586 -17.52 -4.38 -10.38
C SER A 586 -16.53 -5.51 -10.66
N PHE A 587 -16.42 -5.92 -11.92
CA PHE A 587 -15.56 -7.01 -12.38
C PHE A 587 -14.05 -6.74 -12.17
N SER A 588 -13.58 -5.52 -12.44
CA SER A 588 -12.15 -5.20 -12.28
C SER A 588 -11.79 -3.72 -12.34
N GLY A 589 -12.61 -2.85 -12.93
CA GLY A 589 -12.38 -1.42 -13.05
C GLY A 589 -12.99 -0.60 -11.90
N GLY A 590 -12.98 0.72 -12.08
CA GLY A 590 -13.62 1.75 -11.24
C GLY A 590 -13.48 1.71 -9.71
N ASN A 591 -14.29 2.55 -9.07
CA ASN A 591 -14.40 2.79 -7.65
C ASN A 591 -15.75 2.31 -7.11
N GLY A 592 -15.89 2.27 -5.79
CA GLY A 592 -17.20 2.20 -5.16
C GLY A 592 -18.03 3.46 -5.44
N ILE A 593 -17.44 4.63 -5.20
CA ILE A 593 -18.04 5.93 -5.53
C ILE A 593 -16.99 6.79 -6.24
N ARG A 594 -17.32 7.34 -7.41
CA ARG A 594 -16.50 8.35 -8.09
C ARG A 594 -17.30 9.62 -8.40
N LEU A 595 -16.86 10.77 -7.89
CA LEU A 595 -17.45 12.07 -8.22
C LEU A 595 -16.49 13.01 -8.94
N GLY A 596 -17.04 13.80 -9.86
CA GLY A 596 -16.42 15.00 -10.43
C GLY A 596 -15.43 14.78 -11.56
N HIS A 597 -15.54 13.67 -12.29
CA HIS A 597 -14.83 13.50 -13.54
C HIS A 597 -15.38 14.47 -14.60
N GLU A 598 -14.49 15.17 -15.32
CA GLU A 598 -14.80 16.12 -16.41
C GLU A 598 -16.06 16.98 -16.22
N ALA A 599 -16.14 17.71 -15.09
CA ALA A 599 -17.36 18.44 -14.75
C ALA A 599 -17.60 19.74 -15.54
N HIS A 600 -16.67 20.17 -16.40
CA HIS A 600 -16.83 21.30 -17.33
C HIS A 600 -17.33 22.62 -16.70
N GLY A 601 -17.04 22.84 -15.41
CA GLY A 601 -17.43 24.03 -14.64
C GLY A 601 -18.82 23.97 -13.98
N TYR A 602 -19.53 22.85 -14.13
CA TYR A 602 -20.79 22.54 -13.45
C TYR A 602 -20.58 22.17 -11.98
N GLN A 603 -21.64 22.34 -11.18
CA GLN A 603 -21.62 22.09 -9.74
C GLN A 603 -22.16 20.70 -9.43
N LEU A 604 -21.60 20.07 -8.40
CA LEU A 604 -22.07 18.82 -7.82
C LEU A 604 -22.45 19.06 -6.37
N LYS A 605 -23.75 19.06 -6.04
CA LYS A 605 -24.24 19.48 -4.72
C LYS A 605 -25.13 18.40 -4.08
N ASN A 606 -25.06 18.26 -2.76
CA ASN A 606 -26.00 17.45 -1.96
C ASN A 606 -26.12 15.99 -2.41
N TYR A 607 -25.06 15.21 -2.20
CA TYR A 607 -25.05 13.77 -2.40
C TYR A 607 -25.24 13.06 -1.06
N THR A 608 -26.18 12.11 -1.00
CA THR A 608 -26.39 11.24 0.16
C THR A 608 -26.36 9.78 -0.25
N PHE A 609 -25.38 9.05 0.26
CA PHE A 609 -25.27 7.60 0.17
C PHE A 609 -25.65 7.02 1.53
N ASN A 610 -26.77 6.31 1.57
CA ASN A 610 -27.36 5.76 2.78
C ASN A 610 -27.51 4.26 2.61
N ASN A 611 -26.79 3.45 3.39
CA ASN A 611 -26.73 2.02 3.16
C ASN A 611 -26.32 1.68 1.72
N PHE A 612 -25.25 2.34 1.25
CA PHE A 612 -24.60 2.07 -0.02
C PHE A 612 -23.48 1.06 0.20
N ASN A 613 -23.47 -0.03 -0.55
CA ASN A 613 -22.55 -1.12 -0.38
C ASN A 613 -21.91 -1.48 -1.71
N SER A 614 -20.58 -1.66 -1.72
CA SER A 614 -19.85 -1.92 -2.96
C SER A 614 -18.70 -2.89 -2.76
N LEU A 615 -18.42 -3.71 -3.78
CA LEU A 615 -17.35 -4.71 -3.77
C LEU A 615 -16.84 -5.04 -5.20
N GLY A 616 -15.78 -5.83 -5.28
CA GLY A 616 -15.22 -6.36 -6.54
C GLY A 616 -14.33 -5.38 -7.32
N PHE A 617 -14.54 -4.07 -7.15
CA PHE A 617 -13.80 -3.01 -7.83
C PHE A 617 -12.29 -3.06 -7.55
N LYS A 618 -11.50 -2.72 -8.57
CA LYS A 618 -10.03 -2.56 -8.46
C LYS A 618 -9.49 -1.33 -9.20
N GLY A 619 -10.25 -0.75 -10.12
CA GLY A 619 -9.81 0.36 -10.96
C GLY A 619 -9.57 1.63 -10.14
N GLY A 620 -8.58 2.44 -10.54
CA GLY A 620 -8.21 3.66 -9.80
C GLY A 620 -7.63 3.46 -8.39
N GLY A 621 -7.56 2.21 -7.89
CA GLY A 621 -6.93 1.83 -6.62
C GLY A 621 -7.61 2.38 -5.35
N ARG A 622 -8.90 2.79 -5.44
CA ARG A 622 -9.63 3.51 -4.40
C ARG A 622 -11.07 3.00 -4.24
N ALA A 623 -11.64 3.08 -3.04
CA ALA A 623 -13.08 2.81 -2.83
C ALA A 623 -13.94 4.05 -3.09
N ILE A 624 -13.60 5.18 -2.48
CA ILE A 624 -14.29 6.46 -2.71
C ILE A 624 -13.29 7.46 -3.28
N THR A 625 -13.63 8.07 -4.41
CA THR A 625 -12.80 9.07 -5.09
C THR A 625 -13.62 10.32 -5.39
N ILE A 626 -13.30 11.43 -4.73
CA ILE A 626 -13.87 12.75 -5.04
C ILE A 626 -12.78 13.62 -5.64
N GLN A 627 -12.92 13.94 -6.93
CA GLN A 627 -11.84 14.47 -7.76
C GLN A 627 -11.83 16.01 -7.79
N ASN A 628 -10.65 16.59 -7.97
CA ASN A 628 -10.49 18.05 -8.08
C ASN A 628 -9.55 18.53 -9.20
N HIS A 629 -9.07 17.62 -10.07
CA HIS A 629 -7.93 17.86 -10.95
C HIS A 629 -8.08 17.36 -12.40
N THR A 630 -9.22 16.79 -12.79
CA THR A 630 -9.40 16.21 -14.13
C THR A 630 -9.82 17.24 -15.19
N ASP A 631 -10.42 18.37 -14.79
CA ASP A 631 -10.84 19.49 -15.64
C ASP A 631 -11.09 20.73 -14.74
N ILE A 632 -11.97 21.66 -15.12
CA ILE A 632 -12.49 22.72 -14.27
C ILE A 632 -13.19 22.12 -13.05
N TYR A 633 -12.64 22.44 -11.88
CA TYR A 633 -13.07 21.93 -10.59
C TYR A 633 -14.59 22.03 -10.38
N PRO A 634 -15.29 20.89 -10.20
CA PRO A 634 -16.68 20.88 -9.80
C PRO A 634 -16.79 21.42 -8.37
N ARG A 635 -17.43 22.58 -8.21
CA ARG A 635 -17.65 23.17 -6.88
C ARG A 635 -18.60 22.26 -6.10
N TYR A 636 -18.05 21.50 -5.15
CA TYR A 636 -18.82 20.62 -4.28
C TYR A 636 -19.45 21.38 -3.10
N GLU A 637 -20.62 20.92 -2.64
CA GLU A 637 -21.28 21.45 -1.45
C GLU A 637 -21.31 20.43 -0.30
N ASN A 638 -22.29 19.54 -0.28
CA ASN A 638 -22.48 18.54 0.78
C ASN A 638 -22.37 17.12 0.24
N ILE A 639 -21.55 16.29 0.88
CA ILE A 639 -21.42 14.85 0.61
C ILE A 639 -21.63 14.08 1.92
N VAL A 640 -22.60 13.17 1.94
CA VAL A 640 -22.93 12.34 3.10
C VAL A 640 -22.83 10.88 2.70
N ILE A 641 -22.00 10.11 3.38
CA ILE A 641 -21.89 8.66 3.26
C ILE A 641 -22.19 8.10 4.64
N LYS A 642 -23.31 7.39 4.78
CA LYS A 642 -23.74 6.85 6.06
C LYS A 642 -24.23 5.42 5.95
N ASP A 643 -24.07 4.68 7.04
CA ASP A 643 -24.51 3.29 7.15
C ASP A 643 -23.99 2.44 5.98
N SER A 644 -22.80 2.72 5.43
CA SER A 644 -22.33 2.20 4.13
C SER A 644 -21.12 1.27 4.26
N SER A 645 -20.86 0.40 3.29
CA SER A 645 -19.71 -0.51 3.36
C SER A 645 -19.02 -0.75 2.03
N PHE A 646 -17.70 -0.91 2.08
CA PHE A 646 -16.86 -1.06 0.91
C PHE A 646 -15.90 -2.23 1.13
N ASP A 647 -15.94 -3.21 0.23
CA ASP A 647 -14.90 -4.24 0.19
C ASP A 647 -13.66 -3.66 -0.50
N THR A 648 -12.69 -3.25 0.32
CA THR A 648 -11.43 -2.66 -0.11
C THR A 648 -10.26 -3.63 -0.11
N SER A 649 -10.52 -4.93 -0.02
CA SER A 649 -9.52 -5.99 0.00
C SER A 649 -8.61 -6.01 -1.23
N ARG A 650 -9.01 -5.33 -2.32
CA ARG A 650 -8.32 -5.27 -3.61
C ARG A 650 -7.74 -3.90 -3.96
N VAL A 651 -7.89 -2.90 -3.08
CA VAL A 651 -7.45 -1.52 -3.33
C VAL A 651 -6.53 -0.99 -2.23
N GLY A 652 -5.69 -0.02 -2.57
CA GLY A 652 -4.72 0.59 -1.65
C GLY A 652 -5.25 1.79 -0.87
N THR A 653 -6.45 2.27 -1.19
CA THR A 653 -7.04 3.48 -0.59
C THR A 653 -8.52 3.27 -0.31
N ASN A 654 -8.94 3.54 0.92
CA ASN A 654 -10.34 3.45 1.35
C ASN A 654 -11.13 4.65 0.84
N PHE A 655 -10.72 5.87 1.18
CA PHE A 655 -11.28 7.08 0.56
C PHE A 655 -10.21 8.14 0.27
N ASP A 656 -10.40 8.85 -0.83
CA ASP A 656 -9.61 9.99 -1.27
C ASP A 656 -10.56 11.13 -1.67
N ILE A 657 -10.82 12.04 -0.73
CA ILE A 657 -11.82 13.10 -0.88
C ILE A 657 -11.10 14.45 -0.97
N ASN A 658 -11.11 15.03 -2.17
CA ASN A 658 -10.34 16.22 -2.48
C ASN A 658 -11.23 17.41 -2.86
N GLY A 659 -11.26 18.43 -2.01
CA GLY A 659 -11.70 19.77 -2.38
C GLY A 659 -10.59 20.60 -3.01
N ALA A 660 -10.88 21.87 -3.30
CA ALA A 660 -9.89 22.82 -3.81
C ALA A 660 -9.48 23.87 -2.77
N ASP A 661 -8.25 24.36 -2.90
CA ASP A 661 -7.53 25.18 -1.92
C ASP A 661 -7.87 26.68 -1.94
N GLY A 662 -8.77 27.13 -2.82
CA GLY A 662 -9.11 28.56 -2.98
C GLY A 662 -8.05 29.41 -3.69
N SER A 663 -6.89 28.86 -4.04
CA SER A 663 -5.71 29.66 -4.46
C SER A 663 -5.75 30.07 -5.94
N SER A 664 -6.56 29.40 -6.75
CA SER A 664 -6.61 29.56 -8.21
C SER A 664 -8.04 29.70 -8.72
N LYS A 665 -8.20 30.52 -9.77
CA LYS A 665 -9.44 30.62 -10.55
C LYS A 665 -9.27 29.80 -11.83
N ALA A 666 -10.28 29.00 -12.17
CA ALA A 666 -10.35 28.36 -13.47
C ALA A 666 -11.20 29.23 -14.40
N THR A 667 -10.72 29.55 -15.59
CA THR A 667 -11.48 30.33 -16.56
C THR A 667 -12.26 29.39 -17.47
N VAL A 668 -13.57 29.55 -17.50
CA VAL A 668 -14.43 28.93 -18.50
C VAL A 668 -14.44 29.87 -19.71
N LYS A 669 -13.90 29.43 -20.84
CA LYS A 669 -13.78 30.27 -22.05
C LYS A 669 -15.08 30.27 -22.84
N SER A 670 -15.37 31.40 -23.45
CA SER A 670 -16.47 31.63 -24.39
C SER A 670 -16.55 30.59 -25.52
N ALA A 671 -15.40 30.22 -26.09
CA ALA A 671 -15.32 29.19 -27.13
C ALA A 671 -15.73 27.81 -26.58
N ASP A 672 -15.26 27.44 -25.39
CA ASP A 672 -15.57 26.15 -24.77
C ASP A 672 -17.05 26.04 -24.36
N GLN A 673 -17.66 27.14 -23.94
CA GLN A 673 -19.11 27.21 -23.68
C GLN A 673 -19.94 26.91 -24.93
N GLN A 674 -19.49 27.40 -26.09
CA GLN A 674 -20.23 27.27 -27.35
C GLN A 674 -19.96 25.94 -28.06
N GLN A 675 -18.75 25.38 -27.89
CA GLN A 675 -18.26 24.26 -28.72
C GLN A 675 -18.02 22.98 -27.94
N ASN A 676 -17.89 23.04 -26.60
CA ASN A 676 -17.35 21.94 -25.79
C ASN A 676 -18.24 21.59 -24.60
N GLY A 677 -19.48 22.09 -24.56
CA GLY A 677 -20.45 21.77 -23.49
C GLY A 677 -20.09 22.34 -22.12
N TYR A 678 -19.18 23.32 -22.05
CA TYR A 678 -18.82 23.94 -20.79
C TYR A 678 -19.95 24.82 -20.26
N ARG A 679 -20.03 24.91 -18.93
CA ARG A 679 -21.09 25.64 -18.26
C ARG A 679 -21.21 27.08 -18.80
N PRO A 680 -22.40 27.51 -19.24
CA PRO A 680 -22.61 28.89 -19.67
C PRO A 680 -22.29 29.90 -18.57
N ASN A 681 -21.87 31.11 -18.96
CA ASN A 681 -21.66 32.18 -18.01
C ASN A 681 -22.94 32.40 -17.19
N PRO A 682 -22.87 32.35 -15.85
CA PRO A 682 -24.05 32.51 -15.00
C PRO A 682 -24.78 33.85 -15.17
N ASP A 683 -24.16 34.87 -15.75
CA ASP A 683 -24.83 36.14 -16.09
C ASP A 683 -25.63 36.11 -17.41
N GLY A 684 -25.58 34.99 -18.15
CA GLY A 684 -26.25 34.78 -19.43
C GLY A 684 -25.49 35.33 -20.64
N SER A 685 -24.30 35.90 -20.46
CA SER A 685 -23.41 36.25 -21.56
C SER A 685 -22.65 35.02 -22.09
N ASN A 686 -22.09 35.10 -23.29
CA ASN A 686 -21.15 34.08 -23.77
C ASN A 686 -19.69 34.51 -23.54
N ALA A 687 -19.43 35.40 -22.58
CA ALA A 687 -18.07 35.87 -22.29
C ALA A 687 -17.31 34.86 -21.41
N ASP A 688 -15.98 34.94 -21.47
CA ASP A 688 -15.10 34.24 -20.53
C ASP A 688 -15.46 34.65 -19.09
N TYR A 689 -15.52 33.67 -18.18
CA TYR A 689 -15.74 33.95 -16.77
C TYR A 689 -14.91 33.04 -15.88
N ASN A 690 -14.65 33.50 -14.66
CA ASN A 690 -13.82 32.79 -13.70
C ASN A 690 -14.68 32.02 -12.69
N VAL A 691 -14.33 30.75 -12.50
CA VAL A 691 -14.83 29.85 -11.47
C VAL A 691 -13.83 29.83 -10.32
N GLU A 692 -14.31 30.14 -9.12
CA GLU A 692 -13.52 29.99 -7.91
C GLU A 692 -13.44 28.52 -7.49
N ARG A 693 -12.22 28.06 -7.20
CA ARG A 693 -11.97 26.68 -6.77
C ARG A 693 -12.03 26.61 -5.25
N LEU A 694 -13.21 26.38 -4.70
CA LEU A 694 -13.47 26.44 -3.26
C LEU A 694 -13.33 25.08 -2.54
N PRO A 695 -13.06 25.07 -1.22
CA PRO A 695 -13.16 23.86 -0.40
C PRO A 695 -14.55 23.22 -0.48
N ILE A 696 -14.64 21.90 -0.24
CA ILE A 696 -15.94 21.24 -0.06
C ILE A 696 -16.56 21.79 1.23
N ALA A 697 -17.83 22.23 1.17
CA ALA A 697 -18.48 22.83 2.33
C ALA A 697 -18.64 21.81 3.47
N LYS A 698 -19.16 20.62 3.18
CA LYS A 698 -19.36 19.58 4.20
C LYS A 698 -19.16 18.17 3.67
N VAL A 699 -18.42 17.36 4.43
CA VAL A 699 -18.30 15.91 4.22
C VAL A 699 -18.66 15.17 5.50
N THR A 700 -19.59 14.23 5.42
CA THR A 700 -19.97 13.34 6.54
C THR A 700 -19.71 11.89 6.13
N ILE A 701 -18.84 11.21 6.86
CA ILE A 701 -18.68 9.75 6.84
C ILE A 701 -19.19 9.25 8.19
N ASP A 702 -20.30 8.53 8.23
CA ASP A 702 -20.92 8.06 9.48
C ASP A 702 -21.23 6.58 9.41
N ASN A 703 -20.88 5.79 10.42
CA ASN A 703 -21.21 4.37 10.50
C ASN A 703 -20.83 3.63 9.20
N THR A 704 -19.54 3.66 8.84
CA THR A 704 -19.07 3.20 7.52
C THR A 704 -17.93 2.18 7.66
N TRP A 705 -17.98 1.09 6.89
CA TRP A 705 -17.06 -0.05 6.97
C TRP A 705 -16.16 -0.16 5.73
N PHE A 706 -14.89 -0.47 5.96
CA PHE A 706 -13.90 -0.79 4.93
C PHE A 706 -13.18 -2.10 5.28
N SER A 707 -13.05 -3.05 4.35
CA SER A 707 -12.45 -4.36 4.66
C SER A 707 -10.92 -4.32 4.83
N ASN A 708 -10.22 -3.35 4.21
CA ASN A 708 -8.75 -3.26 4.25
C ASN A 708 -8.22 -2.24 5.28
N ALA A 709 -7.69 -2.75 6.39
CA ALA A 709 -7.03 -1.98 7.46
C ALA A 709 -5.78 -1.22 7.01
N ASN A 710 -5.10 -1.70 5.97
CA ASN A 710 -3.83 -1.14 5.52
C ASN A 710 -3.97 -0.06 4.45
N ALA A 711 -5.19 0.13 3.92
CA ALA A 711 -5.48 1.10 2.89
C ALA A 711 -5.55 2.54 3.44
N GLY A 712 -5.11 3.50 2.63
CA GLY A 712 -5.02 4.91 3.01
C GLY A 712 -6.36 5.64 3.10
N PHE A 713 -6.37 6.76 3.83
CA PHE A 713 -7.50 7.67 3.96
C PHE A 713 -7.03 9.11 3.73
N ALA A 714 -7.74 9.88 2.89
CA ALA A 714 -7.40 11.27 2.63
C ALA A 714 -8.64 12.17 2.60
N LEU A 715 -8.57 13.27 3.34
CA LEU A 715 -9.51 14.39 3.33
C LEU A 715 -8.70 15.67 3.12
N ASN A 716 -8.94 16.38 2.02
CA ASN A 716 -8.16 17.56 1.64
C ASN A 716 -9.08 18.73 1.26
N ASN A 717 -8.78 19.94 1.75
CA ASN A 717 -9.51 21.19 1.45
C ASN A 717 -11.03 21.08 1.73
N ILE A 718 -11.40 20.93 2.99
CA ILE A 718 -12.80 20.77 3.44
C ILE A 718 -13.07 21.76 4.57
N THR A 719 -14.20 22.44 4.54
CA THR A 719 -14.60 23.35 5.63
C THR A 719 -15.02 22.56 6.86
N ASP A 720 -16.05 21.71 6.74
CA ASP A 720 -16.56 20.88 7.84
C ASP A 720 -16.55 19.39 7.49
N ALA A 721 -15.69 18.62 8.15
CA ALA A 721 -15.64 17.16 8.02
C ALA A 721 -16.12 16.48 9.32
N THR A 722 -17.02 15.51 9.18
CA THR A 722 -17.37 14.57 10.24
C THR A 722 -17.00 13.17 9.80
N VAL A 723 -16.19 12.48 10.60
CA VAL A 723 -15.94 11.05 10.48
C VAL A 723 -16.36 10.42 11.79
N ASN A 724 -17.52 9.77 11.82
CA ASN A 724 -18.08 9.14 13.00
C ASN A 724 -18.26 7.64 12.78
N ASN A 725 -17.94 6.80 13.76
CA ASN A 725 -18.14 5.35 13.67
C ASN A 725 -17.52 4.75 12.39
N LEU A 726 -16.24 5.06 12.14
CA LEU A 726 -15.47 4.42 11.08
C LEU A 726 -15.11 3.01 11.53
N TYR A 727 -15.30 2.02 10.65
CA TYR A 727 -14.88 0.64 10.88
C TYR A 727 -13.91 0.20 9.81
N VAL A 728 -12.80 -0.43 10.19
CA VAL A 728 -11.79 -0.92 9.26
C VAL A 728 -11.35 -2.33 9.68
N GLY A 729 -11.30 -3.27 8.73
CA GLY A 729 -11.00 -4.68 9.02
C GLY A 729 -11.98 -5.30 10.03
N GLY A 730 -13.23 -4.82 10.05
CA GLY A 730 -14.27 -5.26 10.99
C GLY A 730 -14.20 -4.65 12.40
N LYS A 731 -13.22 -3.78 12.69
CA LYS A 731 -13.05 -3.13 14.00
C LYS A 731 -13.45 -1.66 13.94
N GLN A 732 -14.16 -1.17 14.95
CA GLN A 732 -14.46 0.27 15.10
C GLN A 732 -13.17 1.02 15.42
N VAL A 733 -12.91 2.12 14.71
CA VAL A 733 -11.73 2.95 14.94
C VAL A 733 -11.95 3.82 16.16
N GLN A 734 -11.21 3.50 17.22
CA GLN A 734 -11.20 4.25 18.49
C GLN A 734 -9.89 5.00 18.71
N TYR A 735 -8.85 4.64 17.96
CA TYR A 735 -7.50 5.21 18.02
C TYR A 735 -7.00 5.59 16.63
N THR A 736 -6.26 6.71 16.52
CA THR A 736 -5.84 7.28 15.23
C THR A 736 -4.98 6.36 14.36
N ASN A 737 -4.28 5.38 14.93
CA ASN A 737 -3.42 4.44 14.19
C ASN A 737 -4.15 3.17 13.72
N MET A 738 -5.38 2.91 14.18
CA MET A 738 -6.20 1.81 13.67
C MET A 738 -6.65 2.05 12.22
N ALA A 739 -6.51 3.28 11.75
CA ALA A 739 -6.67 3.69 10.37
C ALA A 739 -5.44 4.51 9.98
N LYS A 740 -4.97 4.42 8.74
CA LYS A 740 -3.95 5.36 8.23
C LYS A 740 -4.59 6.72 7.91
N PHE A 741 -5.13 7.36 8.95
CA PHE A 741 -5.91 8.59 8.84
C PHE A 741 -5.31 9.67 9.74
N THR A 742 -4.61 10.60 9.11
CA THR A 742 -4.05 11.78 9.76
C THR A 742 -4.85 13.00 9.33
N LYS A 743 -5.18 13.88 10.29
CA LYS A 743 -5.80 15.15 9.96
C LYS A 743 -4.88 15.96 9.05
N ASN A 744 -5.39 16.44 7.93
CA ASN A 744 -4.73 17.41 7.07
C ASN A 744 -5.09 18.84 7.52
N ASP A 745 -4.12 19.75 7.56
CA ASP A 745 -4.32 21.17 7.93
C ASP A 745 -5.27 21.93 7.00
N SER A 746 -5.45 21.43 5.77
CA SER A 746 -6.44 21.96 4.82
C SER A 746 -7.90 21.63 5.19
N VAL A 747 -8.13 20.81 6.21
CA VAL A 747 -9.46 20.55 6.77
C VAL A 747 -9.68 21.47 7.97
N ALA A 748 -10.54 22.49 7.81
CA ALA A 748 -10.71 23.53 8.82
C ALA A 748 -11.28 22.96 10.13
N ASN A 749 -12.42 22.26 10.04
CA ASN A 749 -13.05 21.58 11.18
C ASN A 749 -13.15 20.08 10.90
N LEU A 750 -12.55 19.26 11.76
CA LEU A 750 -12.69 17.79 11.71
C LEU A 750 -13.25 17.29 13.05
N ALA A 751 -14.47 16.74 13.01
CA ALA A 751 -15.03 15.94 14.08
C ALA A 751 -14.75 14.47 13.79
N TYR A 752 -13.71 13.90 14.42
CA TYR A 752 -13.35 12.48 14.30
C TYR A 752 -13.73 11.73 15.57
N THR A 753 -14.82 10.97 15.52
CA THR A 753 -15.51 10.43 16.71
C THR A 753 -15.94 8.98 16.55
N TYR A 754 -16.28 8.35 17.66
CA TYR A 754 -16.95 7.04 17.70
C TYR A 754 -18.01 7.03 18.81
N THR A 755 -18.97 6.13 18.72
CA THR A 755 -19.96 5.86 19.75
C THR A 755 -19.47 4.70 20.63
N ASP A 756 -19.35 4.94 21.93
CA ASP A 756 -18.93 3.92 22.90
C ASP A 756 -20.07 2.94 23.24
N ALA A 757 -19.76 1.94 24.08
CA ALA A 757 -20.72 0.91 24.50
C ALA A 757 -21.91 1.47 25.31
N ASP A 758 -21.78 2.66 25.91
CA ASP A 758 -22.85 3.35 26.63
C ASP A 758 -23.71 4.22 25.69
N GLY A 759 -23.40 4.23 24.39
CA GLY A 759 -24.11 5.03 23.38
C GLY A 759 -23.68 6.50 23.35
N LYS A 760 -22.54 6.87 23.96
CA LYS A 760 -22.05 8.25 23.99
C LYS A 760 -21.02 8.47 22.89
N THR A 761 -21.05 9.65 22.29
CA THR A 761 -20.02 10.10 21.34
C THR A 761 -18.73 10.45 22.07
N GLN A 762 -17.63 9.83 21.65
CA GLN A 762 -16.28 10.05 22.11
C GLN A 762 -15.41 10.52 20.94
N SER A 763 -14.42 11.37 21.20
CA SER A 763 -13.38 11.66 20.21
C SER A 763 -12.52 10.42 19.99
N VAL A 764 -12.09 10.17 18.74
CA VAL A 764 -11.05 9.19 18.45
C VAL A 764 -9.77 9.64 19.17
N LYS A 765 -9.18 8.73 19.93
CA LYS A 765 -8.00 9.01 20.77
C LYS A 765 -6.75 8.98 19.90
N GLN A 766 -5.77 9.81 20.23
CA GLN A 766 -4.45 9.70 19.61
C GLN A 766 -3.78 8.39 20.04
N ASN A 767 -2.90 7.87 19.17
CA ASN A 767 -1.99 6.78 19.51
C ASN A 767 -0.59 7.06 19.00
N THR A 768 0.40 6.81 19.85
CA THR A 768 1.83 7.02 19.64
C THR A 768 2.55 5.78 20.12
N VAL A 769 3.38 5.18 19.26
CA VAL A 769 4.10 3.95 19.63
C VAL A 769 5.05 4.18 20.82
N PRO A 770 5.35 3.15 21.64
CA PRO A 770 6.15 3.31 22.83
C PRO A 770 7.59 3.65 22.45
N THR A 771 8.27 4.46 23.26
CA THR A 771 9.67 4.85 23.00
C THR A 771 10.59 4.38 24.12
N PHE A 772 11.71 3.73 23.78
CA PHE A 772 12.73 3.34 24.75
C PHE A 772 13.44 4.56 25.34
N THR A 773 13.44 4.68 26.68
CA THR A 773 14.15 5.72 27.43
C THR A 773 15.41 5.20 28.13
N ALA A 774 15.54 3.89 28.33
CA ALA A 774 16.76 3.25 28.83
C ALA A 774 16.94 1.82 28.27
N PRO A 775 18.19 1.31 28.17
CA PRO A 775 19.45 2.03 28.42
C PRO A 775 19.70 3.09 27.34
N GLU A 776 20.40 4.19 27.65
CA GLU A 776 20.71 5.23 26.64
C GLU A 776 21.72 4.72 25.59
N SER A 777 22.74 4.00 26.04
CA SER A 777 23.82 3.44 25.22
C SER A 777 23.38 2.18 24.48
N ASP A 778 23.85 2.04 23.23
CA ASP A 778 23.71 0.82 22.43
C ASP A 778 24.75 -0.25 22.80
N THR A 779 25.67 0.06 23.73
CA THR A 779 26.66 -0.89 24.26
C THR A 779 26.78 -0.80 25.78
N VAL A 780 26.78 -1.95 26.45
CA VAL A 780 26.96 -2.08 27.90
C VAL A 780 28.11 -3.05 28.16
N THR A 781 29.07 -2.68 29.02
CA THR A 781 30.21 -3.55 29.36
C THR A 781 29.91 -4.37 30.62
N ALA A 782 30.13 -5.68 30.55
CA ALA A 782 30.10 -6.60 31.67
C ALA A 782 31.50 -7.20 31.90
N LYS A 783 31.82 -7.56 33.14
CA LYS A 783 33.00 -8.36 33.45
C LYS A 783 32.58 -9.79 33.77
N SER A 784 33.38 -10.77 33.36
CA SER A 784 33.18 -12.15 33.76
C SER A 784 33.15 -12.29 35.29
N ASP A 785 32.29 -13.17 35.77
CA ASP A 785 32.03 -13.47 37.18
C ASP A 785 31.48 -12.31 38.02
N GLU A 786 31.22 -11.14 37.43
CA GLU A 786 30.53 -10.01 38.03
C GLU A 786 29.09 -9.90 37.50
N LYS A 787 28.14 -9.52 38.36
CA LYS A 787 26.74 -9.34 37.95
C LYS A 787 26.56 -8.04 37.17
N LEU A 788 26.17 -8.13 35.90
CA LEU A 788 25.58 -7.04 35.13
C LEU A 788 24.09 -6.92 35.46
N SER A 789 23.62 -5.69 35.66
CA SER A 789 22.21 -5.36 35.84
C SER A 789 21.94 -3.98 35.25
N PHE A 790 20.91 -3.87 34.40
CA PHE A 790 20.41 -2.58 33.93
C PHE A 790 18.91 -2.64 33.67
N ASP A 791 18.27 -1.47 33.69
CA ASP A 791 16.85 -1.32 33.45
C ASP A 791 16.59 -0.99 31.97
N VAL A 792 15.54 -1.60 31.43
CA VAL A 792 14.96 -1.33 30.12
C VAL A 792 13.66 -0.61 30.38
N THR A 793 13.67 0.70 30.13
CA THR A 793 12.50 1.54 30.38
C THR A 793 11.95 2.06 29.07
N VAL A 794 10.63 2.17 29.04
CA VAL A 794 9.86 2.66 27.92
C VAL A 794 8.92 3.75 28.43
N SER A 795 8.77 4.80 27.63
CA SER A 795 7.78 5.83 27.84
C SER A 795 6.72 5.68 26.77
N ASP A 796 5.47 5.80 27.17
CA ASP A 796 4.33 5.80 26.28
C ASP A 796 3.47 7.04 26.56
N PRO A 797 3.29 7.95 25.58
CA PRO A 797 2.43 9.12 25.75
C PRO A 797 0.96 8.78 26.02
N ASP A 798 0.51 7.57 25.71
CA ASP A 798 -0.89 7.15 25.70
C ASP A 798 -1.34 6.41 26.97
N VAL A 799 -0.51 6.39 28.02
CA VAL A 799 -0.88 5.83 29.34
C VAL A 799 -2.12 6.53 29.92
N GLU A 800 -2.26 7.84 29.75
CA GLU A 800 -3.45 8.57 30.20
C GLU A 800 -4.72 8.19 29.42
N ASN A 801 -4.56 7.64 28.20
CA ASN A 801 -5.64 7.13 27.36
C ASN A 801 -6.06 5.69 27.71
N GLY A 802 -5.43 5.10 28.73
CA GLY A 802 -5.68 3.75 29.22
C GLY A 802 -4.79 2.68 28.59
N ASP A 803 -3.71 3.08 27.92
CA ASP A 803 -2.73 2.14 27.37
C ASP A 803 -1.69 1.68 28.39
N ASN A 804 -1.06 0.53 28.12
CA ASN A 804 0.10 0.03 28.85
C ASN A 804 1.12 -0.52 27.85
N VAL A 805 2.37 -0.67 28.24
CA VAL A 805 3.39 -1.24 27.35
C VAL A 805 3.71 -2.68 27.74
N LYS A 806 3.72 -3.57 26.75
CA LYS A 806 4.27 -4.93 26.87
C LYS A 806 5.72 -4.93 26.40
N LEU A 807 6.63 -5.17 27.34
CA LEU A 807 8.04 -5.40 27.07
C LEU A 807 8.32 -6.89 26.81
N THR A 808 9.17 -7.16 25.82
CA THR A 808 9.72 -8.49 25.54
C THR A 808 11.19 -8.38 25.14
N VAL A 809 11.90 -9.51 25.16
CA VAL A 809 13.32 -9.59 24.80
C VAL A 809 13.53 -10.72 23.78
N SER A 810 14.54 -10.59 22.93
CA SER A 810 15.03 -11.64 22.05
C SER A 810 15.39 -12.90 22.83
N ASP A 811 15.45 -14.05 22.14
CA ASP A 811 15.83 -15.32 22.78
C ASP A 811 17.18 -15.21 23.50
N LEU A 812 17.16 -15.43 24.82
CA LEU A 812 18.33 -15.39 25.70
C LEU A 812 19.00 -16.76 25.86
N SER A 813 18.55 -17.81 25.16
CA SER A 813 19.10 -19.17 25.28
C SER A 813 20.61 -19.25 25.01
N GLY A 814 21.14 -18.38 24.14
CA GLY A 814 22.58 -18.25 23.86
C GLY A 814 23.39 -17.53 24.95
N LEU A 815 22.72 -16.86 25.89
CA LEU A 815 23.27 -16.09 27.00
C LEU A 815 23.01 -16.82 28.32
N LYS A 816 23.65 -17.98 28.51
CA LYS A 816 23.45 -18.81 29.71
C LYS A 816 23.61 -17.96 30.98
N GLY A 817 22.57 -17.97 31.83
CA GLY A 817 22.51 -17.20 33.08
C GLY A 817 21.97 -15.79 32.96
N ALA A 818 21.63 -15.31 31.75
CA ALA A 818 20.93 -14.04 31.58
C ALA A 818 19.42 -14.21 31.81
N THR A 819 18.81 -13.21 32.43
CA THR A 819 17.37 -13.16 32.70
C THR A 819 16.83 -11.77 32.42
N PHE A 820 15.59 -11.71 31.92
CA PHE A 820 14.85 -10.47 31.76
C PHE A 820 13.48 -10.60 32.44
N ASP A 821 13.18 -9.69 33.36
CA ASP A 821 11.86 -9.57 33.95
C ASP A 821 11.07 -8.48 33.21
N ALA A 822 10.14 -8.90 32.35
CA ALA A 822 9.31 -8.00 31.56
C ALA A 822 8.39 -7.10 32.40
N ALA A 823 8.04 -7.49 33.64
CA ALA A 823 7.18 -6.69 34.51
C ALA A 823 7.92 -5.51 35.15
N THR A 824 9.22 -5.69 35.44
CA THR A 824 10.08 -4.65 36.02
C THR A 824 10.99 -3.97 35.00
N GLY A 825 11.10 -4.53 33.78
CA GLY A 825 12.04 -4.07 32.75
C GLY A 825 13.49 -4.42 33.07
N LYS A 826 13.76 -5.32 34.02
CA LYS A 826 15.11 -5.53 34.53
C LYS A 826 15.84 -6.64 33.78
N PHE A 827 16.98 -6.32 33.17
CA PHE A 827 17.91 -7.29 32.60
C PHE A 827 19.05 -7.58 33.59
N GLU A 828 19.31 -8.85 33.85
CA GLU A 828 20.40 -9.30 34.72
C GLU A 828 21.21 -10.42 34.05
N TRP A 829 22.53 -10.37 34.16
CA TRP A 829 23.42 -11.41 33.67
C TRP A 829 24.73 -11.45 34.44
N THR A 830 25.16 -12.63 34.91
CA THR A 830 26.52 -12.86 35.41
C THR A 830 27.26 -13.71 34.37
N PRO A 831 27.93 -13.09 33.38
CA PRO A 831 28.68 -13.84 32.38
C PRO A 831 29.87 -14.55 33.03
N THR A 832 30.29 -15.67 32.47
CA THR A 832 31.50 -16.40 32.86
C THR A 832 32.68 -16.02 31.97
N GLU A 833 33.88 -16.45 32.35
CA GLU A 833 35.10 -16.31 31.53
C GLU A 833 34.97 -16.91 30.13
N GLU A 834 34.19 -17.99 29.97
CA GLU A 834 33.92 -18.62 28.67
C GLU A 834 33.01 -17.77 27.78
N GLN A 835 32.34 -16.77 28.37
CA GLN A 835 31.37 -15.90 27.70
C GLN A 835 31.96 -14.53 27.36
N ILE A 836 33.28 -14.34 27.37
CA ILE A 836 33.94 -13.12 26.87
C ILE A 836 33.62 -12.92 25.38
N GLY A 837 33.20 -11.72 24.99
CA GLY A 837 32.73 -11.41 23.63
C GLY A 837 31.64 -10.35 23.60
N GLU A 838 31.03 -10.13 22.44
CA GLU A 838 29.94 -9.17 22.24
C GLU A 838 28.64 -9.91 21.91
N TYR A 839 27.55 -9.55 22.60
CA TYR A 839 26.26 -10.21 22.49
C TYR A 839 25.12 -9.21 22.26
N PRO A 840 24.49 -9.19 21.08
CA PRO A 840 23.33 -8.34 20.85
C PRO A 840 22.10 -8.89 21.58
N VAL A 841 21.41 -8.03 22.32
CA VAL A 841 20.13 -8.31 22.99
C VAL A 841 19.11 -7.31 22.48
N THR A 842 18.03 -7.78 21.83
CA THR A 842 16.99 -6.91 21.29
C THR A 842 15.79 -6.90 22.21
N PHE A 843 15.42 -5.73 22.71
CA PHE A 843 14.19 -5.48 23.46
C PHE A 843 13.11 -4.97 22.52
N THR A 844 11.87 -5.41 22.72
CA THR A 844 10.71 -4.99 21.94
C THR A 844 9.65 -4.45 22.88
N ALA A 845 9.13 -3.27 22.57
CA ALA A 845 8.07 -2.59 23.28
C ALA A 845 6.86 -2.45 22.35
N ALA A 846 5.69 -2.86 22.82
CA ALA A 846 4.45 -2.77 22.06
C ALA A 846 3.29 -2.34 22.96
N ASP A 847 2.37 -1.56 22.41
CA ASP A 847 1.10 -1.18 23.05
C ASP A 847 0.35 -2.43 23.56
N ALA A 848 -0.27 -2.30 24.73
CA ALA A 848 -0.90 -3.38 25.46
C ALA A 848 -2.11 -2.86 26.25
N GLY A 849 -3.28 -3.46 26.01
CA GLY A 849 -4.52 -3.06 26.67
C GLY A 849 -5.61 -2.86 25.64
N ALA A 850 -6.32 -1.73 25.70
CA ALA A 850 -7.34 -1.36 24.70
C ALA A 850 -6.76 -1.21 23.27
N GLN A 851 -5.43 -1.08 23.19
CA GLN A 851 -4.64 -0.94 21.97
C GLN A 851 -3.73 -2.17 21.75
N ALA A 852 -4.14 -3.39 22.13
CA ALA A 852 -3.35 -4.60 21.83
C ALA A 852 -3.75 -5.23 20.48
N GLY A 853 -2.77 -5.60 19.62
CA GLY A 853 -2.95 -6.67 18.63
C GLY A 853 -2.71 -6.39 17.14
N ASP A 854 -2.50 -5.15 16.67
CA ASP A 854 -2.24 -4.85 15.24
C ASP A 854 -1.24 -3.68 15.03
N TYR A 855 -0.36 -3.41 16.00
CA TYR A 855 0.37 -2.13 16.07
C TYR A 855 1.88 -2.31 15.90
N ASP A 856 2.54 -1.32 15.30
CA ASP A 856 3.98 -1.30 15.11
C ASP A 856 4.69 -1.30 16.47
N ALA A 857 5.43 -2.36 16.77
CA ALA A 857 6.28 -2.43 17.94
C ALA A 857 7.58 -1.63 17.71
N THR A 858 8.10 -0.98 18.74
CA THR A 858 9.45 -0.42 18.69
C THR A 858 10.45 -1.42 19.20
N THR A 859 11.65 -1.40 18.64
CA THR A 859 12.74 -2.30 19.04
C THR A 859 14.00 -1.51 19.38
N LYS A 860 14.72 -1.94 20.41
CA LYS A 860 16.05 -1.44 20.76
C LYS A 860 17.03 -2.60 20.94
N THR A 861 18.16 -2.55 20.23
CA THR A 861 19.23 -3.55 20.37
C THR A 861 20.38 -2.98 21.20
N VAL A 862 20.76 -3.71 22.24
CA VAL A 862 21.86 -3.38 23.15
C VAL A 862 22.93 -4.46 23.02
N THR A 863 24.17 -4.05 22.72
CA THR A 863 25.33 -4.95 22.66
C THR A 863 25.95 -5.08 24.04
N VAL A 864 25.86 -6.27 24.65
CA VAL A 864 26.56 -6.55 25.90
C VAL A 864 27.97 -7.04 25.59
N LYS A 865 28.98 -6.24 25.94
CA LYS A 865 30.40 -6.57 25.78
C LYS A 865 30.96 -7.15 27.07
N VAL A 866 31.27 -8.44 27.07
CA VAL A 866 31.88 -9.14 28.20
C VAL A 866 33.40 -9.11 28.08
N ILE A 867 34.07 -8.65 29.15
CA ILE A 867 35.54 -8.66 29.30
C ILE A 867 35.97 -9.52 30.49
N SER A 868 37.23 -9.93 30.56
CA SER A 868 37.74 -10.70 31.72
C SER A 868 37.79 -9.84 32.99
N SER A 869 37.47 -10.44 34.14
CA SER A 869 37.72 -9.88 35.47
C SER A 869 39.15 -10.12 35.97
N LYS A 870 39.97 -10.91 35.25
CA LYS A 870 41.36 -11.23 35.64
C LYS A 870 42.36 -10.20 35.10
N SER A 871 43.47 -10.01 35.81
CA SER A 871 44.54 -9.07 35.46
C SER A 871 45.95 -9.62 35.75
N GLU A 872 46.95 -9.11 35.03
CA GLU A 872 48.38 -9.37 35.23
C GLU A 872 49.15 -8.08 35.52
N VAL A 873 50.25 -8.16 36.28
CA VAL A 873 51.15 -7.03 36.52
C VAL A 873 52.42 -7.20 35.69
N LYS A 874 52.72 -6.24 34.82
CA LYS A 874 53.93 -6.18 34.01
C LYS A 874 54.84 -5.06 34.49
N SER A 875 56.04 -5.38 34.92
CA SER A 875 57.07 -4.41 35.33
C SER A 875 58.00 -4.08 34.16
N VAL A 876 58.18 -2.80 33.84
CA VAL A 876 59.03 -2.30 32.76
C VAL A 876 60.14 -1.44 33.34
N ALA A 877 61.40 -1.78 33.06
CA ALA A 877 62.54 -0.95 33.43
C ALA A 877 62.58 0.33 32.58
N ALA A 878 63.09 1.43 33.16
CA ALA A 878 63.27 2.67 32.43
C ALA A 878 64.20 2.49 31.22
N SER A 879 63.78 2.97 30.05
CA SER A 879 64.56 2.96 28.80
C SER A 879 65.65 4.03 28.78
N GLY A 880 65.54 5.03 29.66
CA GLY A 880 66.57 6.03 29.89
C GLY A 880 66.21 6.96 31.04
N ASP A 881 67.22 7.60 31.62
CA ASP A 881 67.04 8.65 32.61
C ASP A 881 68.12 9.73 32.51
N ALA A 882 67.82 10.90 33.06
CA ALA A 882 68.73 12.03 33.12
C ALA A 882 68.42 12.93 34.32
N TYR A 883 69.38 13.76 34.71
CA TYR A 883 69.09 14.85 35.64
C TYR A 883 69.83 16.11 35.27
N VAL A 884 69.20 17.23 35.58
CA VAL A 884 69.67 18.55 35.24
C VAL A 884 69.66 19.43 36.47
N ALA A 885 70.63 20.35 36.57
CA ALA A 885 70.78 21.22 37.73
C ALA A 885 70.97 22.68 37.31
N SER A 886 70.32 23.61 38.02
CA SER A 886 70.22 25.00 37.59
C SER A 886 71.30 25.94 38.11
N TRP A 887 72.25 25.47 38.93
CA TRP A 887 73.17 26.34 39.66
C TRP A 887 74.39 26.78 38.83
N LYS A 888 74.52 28.08 38.53
CA LYS A 888 75.68 28.67 37.84
C LYS A 888 76.14 27.86 36.61
N SER A 889 77.40 27.41 36.57
CA SER A 889 77.97 26.63 35.46
C SER A 889 77.34 25.25 35.31
N ASN A 890 76.66 24.72 36.33
CA ASN A 890 75.99 23.42 36.27
C ASN A 890 74.88 23.37 35.23
N LYS A 891 74.36 24.51 34.79
CA LYS A 891 73.34 24.58 33.75
C LYS A 891 73.78 23.97 32.42
N ASN A 892 75.09 23.93 32.17
CA ASN A 892 75.69 23.38 30.95
C ASN A 892 76.27 21.97 31.14
N ASN A 893 76.15 21.39 32.33
CA ASN A 893 76.70 20.09 32.63
C ASN A 893 75.74 18.98 32.18
N ASP A 894 76.28 18.01 31.45
CA ASP A 894 75.63 16.73 31.20
C ASP A 894 76.05 15.74 32.30
N TYR A 895 75.17 15.45 33.24
CA TYR A 895 75.50 14.63 34.38
C TYR A 895 75.65 13.14 34.08
N SER A 896 75.25 12.68 32.88
CA SER A 896 75.44 11.29 32.46
C SER A 896 76.91 10.93 32.17
N THR A 897 77.75 11.94 31.93
CA THR A 897 79.17 11.79 31.55
C THR A 897 80.17 12.16 32.64
N ASN A 898 79.71 12.40 33.89
CA ASN A 898 80.55 12.84 35.01
C ASN A 898 81.37 14.12 34.69
N PRO A 899 80.69 15.26 34.48
CA PRO A 899 81.31 16.47 33.95
C PRO A 899 82.15 17.24 34.99
N VAL A 900 82.09 16.86 36.28
CA VAL A 900 82.72 17.60 37.40
C VAL A 900 83.85 16.82 38.08
N LYS A 901 84.29 15.67 37.53
CA LYS A 901 85.18 14.70 38.21
C LYS A 901 84.66 14.25 39.59
N LYS A 902 83.35 14.39 39.82
CA LYS A 902 82.62 13.96 41.00
C LYS A 902 81.78 12.77 40.55
N GLN A 903 81.79 11.64 41.25
CA GLN A 903 81.02 10.47 40.83
C GLN A 903 79.51 10.79 40.82
N THR A 904 78.97 11.29 39.71
CA THR A 904 77.57 11.76 39.58
C THR A 904 76.75 11.00 38.55
N ASP A 905 77.39 10.14 37.75
CA ASP A 905 76.77 9.40 36.64
C ASP A 905 76.06 8.11 37.08
N GLY A 906 75.99 7.83 38.38
CA GLY A 906 75.30 6.67 38.97
C GLY A 906 74.03 7.00 39.77
N TYR A 907 73.54 8.24 39.72
CA TYR A 907 72.30 8.66 40.38
C TYR A 907 71.64 9.82 39.63
N PHE A 908 70.36 10.08 39.91
CA PHE A 908 69.76 11.38 39.63
C PHE A 908 69.34 12.08 40.91
N ALA A 909 69.43 13.41 40.90
CA ALA A 909 69.12 14.25 42.05
C ALA A 909 67.89 15.11 41.80
N VAL A 910 67.05 15.27 42.82
CA VAL A 910 65.88 16.14 42.79
C VAL A 910 65.94 17.17 43.91
N ARG A 911 65.60 18.42 43.57
CA ARG A 911 65.58 19.57 44.50
C ARG A 911 64.66 20.64 43.93
N ASN A 912 63.69 21.09 44.71
CA ASN A 912 62.84 22.21 44.35
C ASN A 912 63.14 23.44 45.23
N ALA A 913 62.80 24.64 44.75
CA ALA A 913 62.92 25.90 45.48
C ALA A 913 61.60 26.68 45.40
N ASP A 914 61.27 27.42 46.47
CA ASP A 914 60.02 28.17 46.56
C ASP A 914 59.81 29.11 45.35
N GLY A 915 58.61 29.04 44.77
CA GLY A 915 58.22 29.87 43.63
C GLY A 915 58.84 29.48 42.28
N LYS A 916 59.32 28.24 42.13
CA LYS A 916 59.90 27.72 40.87
C LYS A 916 59.07 26.62 40.19
N GLY A 917 57.78 26.51 40.54
CA GLY A 917 56.88 25.48 40.00
C GLY A 917 56.77 24.26 40.92
N LEU A 918 55.98 23.28 40.50
CA LEU A 918 55.64 22.11 41.32
C LEU A 918 56.84 21.16 41.51
N LEU A 919 57.73 21.09 40.52
CA LEU A 919 58.94 20.30 40.50
C LEU A 919 60.21 21.18 40.46
N GLY A 920 60.08 22.47 40.13
CA GLY A 920 61.17 23.40 39.88
C GLY A 920 61.33 23.80 38.40
N GLU A 921 60.42 23.31 37.56
CA GLU A 921 60.36 23.46 36.11
C GLU A 921 60.25 24.92 35.63
N GLN A 922 59.58 25.79 36.39
CA GLN A 922 59.38 27.19 36.03
C GLN A 922 60.66 28.04 36.14
N ASN A 923 61.77 27.47 36.62
CA ASN A 923 63.06 28.13 36.53
C ASN A 923 63.59 28.10 35.08
N LYS A 924 63.11 29.03 34.25
CA LYS A 924 63.45 29.12 32.81
C LYS A 924 64.76 29.85 32.51
N SER A 925 65.51 30.29 33.53
CA SER A 925 66.78 30.99 33.31
C SER A 925 67.88 30.05 32.79
N THR A 926 68.50 30.45 31.68
CA THR A 926 69.67 29.80 31.09
C THR A 926 71.00 30.49 31.46
N SER A 927 70.94 31.60 32.21
CA SER A 927 72.12 32.40 32.58
C SER A 927 72.98 31.71 33.64
N THR A 928 74.23 31.38 33.32
CA THR A 928 75.18 30.82 34.29
C THR A 928 75.63 31.81 35.38
N GLY A 929 75.14 33.05 35.34
CA GLY A 929 75.38 34.08 36.36
C GLY A 929 74.36 34.08 37.50
N ASP A 930 73.25 33.35 37.39
CA ASP A 930 72.25 33.25 38.46
C ASP A 930 72.61 32.21 39.53
N GLY A 931 72.11 32.42 40.76
CA GLY A 931 72.40 31.57 41.93
C GLY A 931 71.35 30.51 42.23
N THR A 932 70.46 30.17 41.30
CA THR A 932 69.30 29.29 41.59
C THR A 932 69.72 27.83 41.62
N ASP A 933 69.39 27.08 42.68
CA ASP A 933 69.72 25.64 42.82
C ASP A 933 68.46 24.77 42.85
N VAL A 934 67.97 24.45 41.65
CA VAL A 934 66.91 23.48 41.37
C VAL A 934 67.52 22.28 40.64
N LYS A 935 67.03 21.08 40.94
CA LYS A 935 67.42 19.84 40.28
C LYS A 935 66.18 19.03 39.88
N LEU A 936 66.15 18.58 38.63
CA LEU A 936 65.05 17.80 38.07
C LEU A 936 65.58 16.47 37.54
N GLY A 937 64.90 15.38 37.90
CA GLY A 937 65.10 14.06 37.31
C GLY A 937 64.14 13.83 36.16
N PHE A 938 64.54 13.03 35.19
CA PHE A 938 63.71 12.55 34.09
C PHE A 938 63.89 11.05 33.95
N VAL A 939 62.79 10.33 33.80
CA VAL A 939 62.78 8.87 33.61
C VAL A 939 61.85 8.56 32.44
N GLN A 940 62.30 7.74 31.49
CA GLN A 940 61.55 7.37 30.30
C GLN A 940 61.24 5.88 30.28
N PHE A 941 60.07 5.51 29.77
CA PHE A 941 59.61 4.13 29.62
C PHE A 941 59.11 3.86 28.20
N ASP A 942 59.31 2.64 27.71
CA ASP A 942 58.79 2.12 26.46
C ASP A 942 57.39 1.52 26.69
N LEU A 943 56.36 2.20 26.18
CA LEU A 943 54.95 1.79 26.30
C LEU A 943 54.55 0.77 25.24
N SER A 944 55.34 0.58 24.17
CA SER A 944 55.02 -0.41 23.12
C SER A 944 54.91 -1.82 23.69
N GLN A 945 55.58 -2.07 24.82
CA GLN A 945 55.51 -3.32 25.57
C GLN A 945 54.11 -3.66 26.10
N PHE A 946 53.16 -2.72 26.12
CA PHE A 946 51.79 -2.94 26.58
C PHE A 946 50.81 -3.26 25.45
N ASN A 947 51.25 -3.33 24.18
CA ASN A 947 50.44 -3.71 23.01
C ASN A 947 49.11 -2.94 22.87
N GLY A 948 49.06 -1.68 23.30
CA GLY A 948 47.85 -0.85 23.25
C GLY A 948 46.77 -1.19 24.30
N LYS A 949 47.04 -2.11 25.24
CA LYS A 949 46.11 -2.41 26.33
C LYS A 949 46.06 -1.27 27.34
N THR A 950 44.85 -0.84 27.68
CA THR A 950 44.63 0.15 28.73
C THR A 950 44.79 -0.49 30.12
N PRO A 951 45.73 -0.01 30.95
CA PRO A 951 45.93 -0.57 32.29
C PRO A 951 44.86 -0.13 33.28
N SER A 952 44.61 -0.96 34.28
CA SER A 952 43.78 -0.59 35.45
C SER A 952 44.57 0.12 36.54
N LEU A 953 45.91 -0.03 36.56
CA LEU A 953 46.82 0.63 37.48
C LEU A 953 48.22 0.73 36.84
N ALA A 954 48.96 1.83 37.06
CA ALA A 954 50.38 1.93 36.72
C ALA A 954 51.16 2.69 37.80
N GLN A 955 52.30 2.17 38.25
CA GLN A 955 53.07 2.69 39.38
C GLN A 955 54.54 2.88 39.02
N LEU A 956 55.05 4.11 39.13
CA LEU A 956 56.48 4.42 39.03
C LEU A 956 57.17 4.05 40.35
N LYS A 957 58.27 3.30 40.28
CA LYS A 957 59.11 2.93 41.42
C LYS A 957 60.51 3.50 41.29
N LEU A 958 60.97 4.18 42.35
CA LEU A 958 62.29 4.81 42.44
C LEU A 958 63.02 4.35 43.71
N THR A 959 64.30 4.00 43.60
CA THR A 959 65.09 3.57 44.76
C THR A 959 65.89 4.73 45.36
N LEU A 960 65.63 5.08 46.62
CA LEU A 960 66.31 6.17 47.31
C LEU A 960 67.73 5.76 47.74
N ILE A 961 68.72 6.59 47.41
CA ILE A 961 70.10 6.45 47.89
C ILE A 961 70.25 7.19 49.22
N GLY A 962 69.84 8.46 49.28
CA GLY A 962 69.95 9.30 50.48
C GLY A 962 69.68 10.78 50.20
N ARG A 963 70.00 11.63 51.18
CA ARG A 963 69.73 13.09 51.14
C ARG A 963 70.97 13.93 51.39
N ARG A 964 70.97 15.18 50.89
CA ARG A 964 71.99 16.21 51.18
C ARG A 964 71.46 17.14 52.28
N TYR A 965 72.26 17.35 53.35
CA TYR A 965 72.02 18.17 54.57
C TYR A 965 71.44 17.43 55.81
N ASP A 966 72.00 17.75 56.98
CA ASP A 966 71.58 17.28 58.32
C ASP A 966 70.56 18.25 58.94
N THR A 967 69.32 18.20 58.46
CA THR A 967 68.16 18.75 59.17
C THR A 967 67.20 17.61 59.51
N ALA A 968 66.59 17.67 60.70
CA ALA A 968 65.85 16.59 61.37
C ALA A 968 65.03 15.69 60.44
N ASN A 969 65.03 14.37 60.69
CA ASN A 969 64.25 13.37 59.95
C ASN A 969 62.83 13.86 59.64
N ARG A 970 62.41 13.74 58.38
CA ARG A 970 61.09 14.16 57.91
C ARG A 970 60.37 12.96 57.30
N ALA A 971 59.39 12.45 58.03
CA ALA A 971 58.54 11.34 57.58
C ALA A 971 57.41 11.79 56.63
N ASP A 972 57.45 13.04 56.15
CA ASP A 972 56.43 13.71 55.35
C ASP A 972 56.90 14.12 53.94
N GLU A 973 58.07 13.67 53.49
CA GLU A 973 58.56 13.98 52.13
C GLU A 973 57.78 13.20 51.06
N GLN A 974 57.52 13.87 49.93
CA GLN A 974 56.82 13.30 48.78
C GLN A 974 57.58 13.61 47.49
N ILE A 975 57.67 12.60 46.62
CA ILE A 975 58.11 12.76 45.24
C ILE A 975 56.92 13.16 44.39
N THR A 976 57.14 14.15 43.53
CA THR A 976 56.12 14.71 42.64
C THR A 976 56.51 14.37 41.20
N VAL A 977 55.56 13.84 40.43
CA VAL A 977 55.79 13.34 39.07
C VAL A 977 54.76 13.91 38.11
N THR A 978 55.19 14.29 36.91
CA THR A 978 54.29 14.71 35.83
C THR A 978 54.78 14.17 34.48
N PRO A 979 53.88 13.79 33.54
CA PRO A 979 54.28 13.46 32.19
C PRO A 979 54.81 14.69 31.44
N VAL A 980 55.93 14.53 30.75
CA VAL A 980 56.53 15.61 29.96
C VAL A 980 55.82 15.72 28.61
N ASN A 981 55.08 16.80 28.43
CA ASN A 981 54.42 17.16 27.17
C ASN A 981 55.06 18.44 26.59
N ALA A 982 56.26 18.30 26.02
CA ALA A 982 56.99 19.41 25.40
C ALA A 982 57.40 19.07 23.97
N ASP A 983 57.22 20.02 23.06
CA ASP A 983 57.70 19.99 21.67
C ASP A 983 59.07 20.67 21.50
N LYS A 984 59.47 21.48 22.49
CA LYS A 984 60.71 22.26 22.49
C LYS A 984 61.55 22.04 23.75
N ARG A 985 62.86 22.20 23.59
CA ARG A 985 63.85 22.36 24.65
C ARG A 985 63.84 23.81 25.17
N LEU A 986 64.41 24.05 26.35
CA LEU A 986 64.43 25.39 26.95
C LEU A 986 65.22 26.42 26.13
N ASP A 987 66.24 25.99 25.40
CA ASP A 987 66.99 26.83 24.44
C ASP A 987 66.23 27.12 23.13
N GLY A 988 65.02 26.59 22.97
CA GLY A 988 64.13 26.80 21.82
C GLY A 988 64.29 25.78 20.70
N THR A 989 65.23 24.84 20.78
CA THR A 989 65.38 23.75 19.80
C THR A 989 64.28 22.69 19.98
N ALA A 990 64.05 21.82 18.98
CA ALA A 990 63.02 20.78 19.08
C ALA A 990 63.39 19.73 20.15
N PHE A 991 62.40 19.29 20.93
CA PHE A 991 62.57 18.16 21.84
C PHE A 991 62.06 16.88 21.18
N ASP A 992 62.98 15.97 20.94
CA ASP A 992 62.80 14.69 20.26
C ASP A 992 62.59 13.51 21.23
N GLY A 993 62.45 13.80 22.53
CA GLY A 993 62.38 12.77 23.57
C GLY A 993 63.74 12.28 24.09
N THR A 994 64.86 12.71 23.51
CA THR A 994 66.20 12.22 23.86
C THR A 994 66.69 12.80 25.20
N LEU A 995 66.98 11.90 26.15
CA LEU A 995 67.52 12.22 27.49
C LEU A 995 69.06 12.27 27.55
N SER A 996 69.76 11.56 26.67
CA SER A 996 71.23 11.51 26.64
C SER A 996 71.84 12.90 26.36
N GLY A 997 72.88 13.26 27.09
CA GLY A 997 73.57 14.56 26.90
C GLY A 997 72.78 15.78 27.41
N MET A 998 71.64 15.56 28.07
CA MET A 998 70.75 16.63 28.50
C MET A 998 71.38 17.49 29.59
N THR A 999 71.29 18.81 29.40
CA THR A 999 71.72 19.85 30.35
C THR A 999 70.52 20.66 30.80
N TRP A 1000 70.67 21.53 31.82
CA TRP A 1000 69.57 22.41 32.24
C TRP A 1000 69.05 23.26 31.08
N ASN A 1001 69.94 23.76 30.24
CA ASN A 1001 69.60 24.65 29.12
C ASN A 1001 68.94 23.90 27.95
N THR A 1002 69.20 22.60 27.81
CA THR A 1002 68.67 21.76 26.73
C THR A 1002 67.55 20.83 27.20
N ARG A 1003 67.08 20.95 28.44
CA ARG A 1003 65.97 20.14 28.97
C ARG A 1003 64.64 20.49 28.27
N PRO A 1004 63.61 19.64 28.36
CA PRO A 1004 62.28 19.93 27.82
C PRO A 1004 61.68 21.18 28.46
N ASN A 1005 61.06 22.05 27.65
CA ASN A 1005 60.34 23.22 28.13
C ASN A 1005 58.88 22.86 28.39
N PHE A 1006 58.56 22.54 29.65
CA PHE A 1006 57.21 22.22 30.11
C PHE A 1006 56.89 22.99 31.39
N ASP A 1007 55.60 23.18 31.66
CA ASP A 1007 55.10 23.67 32.93
C ASP A 1007 54.18 22.57 33.52
N ALA A 1008 54.38 22.21 34.79
CA ALA A 1008 53.56 21.18 35.43
C ALA A 1008 52.21 21.76 35.89
N ALA A 1009 51.12 21.04 35.65
CA ALA A 1009 49.77 21.42 36.07
C ALA A 1009 49.30 20.51 37.22
N ASP A 1010 48.58 21.06 38.20
CA ASP A 1010 48.15 20.33 39.40
C ASP A 1010 47.32 19.07 39.07
N ASP A 1011 46.50 19.09 38.01
CA ASP A 1011 45.65 17.99 37.54
C ASP A 1011 46.39 16.91 36.73
N ALA A 1012 47.59 17.24 36.23
CA ALA A 1012 48.49 16.34 35.50
C ALA A 1012 49.64 15.82 36.37
N THR A 1013 49.68 16.19 37.65
CA THR A 1013 50.77 15.85 38.56
C THR A 1013 50.30 14.85 39.61
N THR A 1014 51.15 13.89 39.98
CA THR A 1014 50.84 12.93 41.05
C THR A 1014 51.98 12.86 42.06
N ALA A 1015 51.63 12.79 43.34
CA ALA A 1015 52.58 12.71 44.43
C ALA A 1015 52.64 11.28 45.01
N SER A 1016 53.82 10.84 45.45
CA SER A 1016 53.96 9.61 46.25
C SER A 1016 53.21 9.74 47.57
N ALA A 1017 52.96 8.60 48.24
CA ALA A 1017 52.75 8.65 49.68
C ALA A 1017 53.97 9.28 50.37
N ALA A 1018 53.75 9.87 51.55
CA ALA A 1018 54.84 10.33 52.39
C ALA A 1018 55.76 9.15 52.75
N PHE A 1019 57.08 9.33 52.65
CA PHE A 1019 58.05 8.29 52.98
C PHE A 1019 59.12 8.80 53.94
N ASP A 1020 59.72 7.87 54.69
CA ASP A 1020 60.82 8.17 55.61
C ASP A 1020 62.13 8.35 54.82
N ASN A 1021 62.77 9.51 55.04
CA ASN A 1021 64.06 9.87 54.45
C ASN A 1021 65.24 9.76 55.43
N SER A 1022 65.08 9.05 56.57
CA SER A 1022 66.09 8.88 57.64
C SER A 1022 67.42 8.24 57.23
N ASN A 1023 67.65 8.05 55.93
CA ASN A 1023 68.91 7.63 55.31
C ASN A 1023 70.08 8.54 55.73
N ASN A 1024 71.28 7.95 55.79
CA ASN A 1024 72.52 8.65 56.11
C ASN A 1024 72.76 9.87 55.19
N GLU A 1025 73.23 10.98 55.77
CA GLU A 1025 73.60 12.18 55.03
C GLU A 1025 74.69 11.88 54.00
N VAL A 1026 74.49 12.30 52.75
CA VAL A 1026 75.50 12.24 51.69
C VAL A 1026 76.34 13.54 51.75
N ARG A 1027 77.50 13.51 52.40
CA ARG A 1027 78.48 14.63 52.41
C ARG A 1027 79.63 14.40 51.43
N ASN A 1028 80.04 15.48 50.75
CA ASN A 1028 81.23 15.55 49.87
C ASN A 1028 81.21 14.67 48.60
N ASP A 1029 80.13 14.76 47.82
CA ASP A 1029 80.07 14.31 46.43
C ASP A 1029 80.34 12.80 46.17
N VAL A 1030 80.21 11.96 47.21
CA VAL A 1030 80.16 10.50 47.09
C VAL A 1030 78.94 9.99 47.88
N PRO A 1031 77.86 9.57 47.20
CA PRO A 1031 76.74 8.89 47.84
C PRO A 1031 77.20 7.70 48.69
N GLY A 1032 76.64 7.59 49.91
CA GLY A 1032 76.78 6.40 50.75
C GLY A 1032 76.12 5.16 50.11
N SER A 1033 76.26 4.00 50.74
CA SER A 1033 75.68 2.75 50.23
C SER A 1033 74.16 2.85 50.04
N VAL A 1034 73.63 2.40 48.89
CA VAL A 1034 72.18 2.32 48.61
C VAL A 1034 71.50 1.49 49.71
N LEU A 1035 70.52 2.09 50.40
CA LEU A 1035 69.59 1.39 51.27
C LEU A 1035 68.26 1.28 50.53
N GLY A 1036 67.73 0.07 50.39
CA GLY A 1036 66.67 -0.29 49.44
C GLY A 1036 65.27 0.27 49.66
N THR A 1037 65.11 1.50 50.18
CA THR A 1037 63.82 2.17 50.27
C THR A 1037 63.31 2.49 48.86
N THR A 1038 62.15 1.92 48.51
CA THR A 1038 61.49 2.14 47.22
C THR A 1038 60.33 3.12 47.39
N VAL A 1039 60.38 4.24 46.66
CA VAL A 1039 59.30 5.23 46.59
C VAL A 1039 58.41 4.88 45.41
N THR A 1040 57.09 4.81 45.64
CA THR A 1040 56.10 4.48 44.61
C THR A 1040 55.19 5.66 44.34
N VAL A 1041 54.92 5.95 43.07
CA VAL A 1041 54.00 7.01 42.62
C VAL A 1041 52.98 6.40 41.65
N ASP A 1042 51.69 6.62 41.90
CA ASP A 1042 50.63 6.23 40.96
C ASP A 1042 50.69 7.14 39.72
N VAL A 1043 50.90 6.56 38.55
CA VAL A 1043 50.97 7.26 37.27
C VAL A 1043 49.97 6.67 36.27
N THR A 1044 48.92 5.99 36.76
CA THR A 1044 47.91 5.29 35.95
C THR A 1044 47.33 6.18 34.86
N LYS A 1045 46.87 7.37 35.24
CA LYS A 1045 46.29 8.34 34.31
C LYS A 1045 47.30 8.77 33.23
N ALA A 1046 48.55 9.01 33.59
CA ALA A 1046 49.58 9.40 32.63
C ALA A 1046 49.87 8.30 31.60
N VAL A 1047 49.85 7.02 32.01
CA VAL A 1047 50.03 5.88 31.10
C VAL A 1047 48.79 5.70 30.20
N GLN A 1048 47.58 5.77 30.76
CA GLN A 1048 46.33 5.66 30.00
C GLN A 1048 46.20 6.77 28.94
N ASP A 1049 46.43 8.03 29.33
CA ASP A 1049 46.35 9.17 28.42
C ASP A 1049 47.41 9.08 27.31
N ALA A 1050 48.62 8.59 27.61
CA ALA A 1050 49.66 8.37 26.61
C ALA A 1050 49.31 7.26 25.60
N LEU A 1051 48.74 6.14 26.06
CA LEU A 1051 48.29 5.05 25.19
C LEU A 1051 47.10 5.46 24.32
N ALA A 1052 46.12 6.18 24.89
CA ALA A 1052 44.98 6.72 24.13
C ALA A 1052 45.41 7.72 23.04
N ALA A 1053 46.49 8.48 23.30
CA ALA A 1053 47.11 9.36 22.32
C ALA A 1053 48.04 8.63 21.32
N GLY A 1054 48.13 7.30 21.37
CA GLY A 1054 48.96 6.49 20.47
C GLY A 1054 50.47 6.62 20.68
N LYS A 1055 50.93 7.07 21.86
CA LYS A 1055 52.36 7.24 22.15
C LYS A 1055 53.02 5.89 22.45
N THR A 1056 54.23 5.69 21.91
CA THR A 1056 55.06 4.48 22.17
C THR A 1056 56.05 4.65 23.32
N THR A 1057 56.25 5.88 23.82
CA THR A 1057 57.15 6.18 24.94
C THR A 1057 56.51 7.17 25.90
N LEU A 1058 56.82 7.06 27.19
CA LEU A 1058 56.41 8.00 28.24
C LEU A 1058 57.64 8.55 28.97
N THR A 1059 57.86 9.86 28.91
CA THR A 1059 58.86 10.55 29.72
C THR A 1059 58.17 11.20 30.92
N LEU A 1060 58.64 10.89 32.12
CA LEU A 1060 58.18 11.46 33.38
C LEU A 1060 59.25 12.40 33.93
N ALA A 1061 58.84 13.63 34.29
CA ALA A 1061 59.67 14.52 35.09
C ALA A 1061 59.43 14.23 36.57
N VAL A 1062 60.53 14.13 37.32
CA VAL A 1062 60.56 13.78 38.74
C VAL A 1062 61.15 14.94 39.52
N GLY A 1063 60.41 15.42 40.49
CA GLY A 1063 60.80 16.44 41.45
C GLY A 1063 60.26 16.09 42.83
N GLY A 1064 59.99 17.10 43.65
CA GLY A 1064 59.24 16.86 44.88
C GLY A 1064 59.00 18.10 45.70
N LYS A 1065 58.22 17.90 46.76
CA LYS A 1065 57.80 18.95 47.69
C LYS A 1065 58.67 18.85 48.94
N PHE A 1066 59.79 19.58 48.94
CA PHE A 1066 60.78 19.49 50.00
C PHE A 1066 61.01 20.86 50.65
N ALA A 1067 61.26 20.87 51.97
CA ALA A 1067 61.68 22.08 52.68
C ALA A 1067 63.22 22.10 52.81
N ASN A 1068 63.91 22.55 51.75
CA ASN A 1068 65.38 22.70 51.62
C ASN A 1068 66.23 21.44 51.38
N ASP A 1069 65.63 20.25 51.28
CA ASP A 1069 66.33 18.98 51.07
C ASP A 1069 66.62 18.67 49.57
N GLU A 1070 67.69 17.92 49.29
CA GLU A 1070 68.03 17.36 47.97
C GLU A 1070 68.14 15.84 48.10
N LEU A 1071 67.36 15.11 47.31
CA LEU A 1071 67.30 13.65 47.36
C LEU A 1071 67.98 13.02 46.16
N TYR A 1072 68.61 11.88 46.39
CA TYR A 1072 69.34 11.10 45.38
C TYR A 1072 68.64 9.76 45.15
N PHE A 1073 68.36 9.45 43.88
CA PHE A 1073 67.77 8.18 43.46
C PHE A 1073 68.72 7.42 42.54
N VAL A 1074 68.68 6.09 42.63
CA VAL A 1074 69.42 5.22 41.71
C VAL A 1074 68.93 5.48 40.28
N ASN A 1075 69.86 5.73 39.37
CA ASN A 1075 69.58 5.81 37.94
C ASN A 1075 69.91 4.47 37.25
N THR A 1076 69.52 4.33 35.99
CA THR A 1076 69.72 3.13 35.16
C THR A 1076 71.18 2.68 35.14
N LYS A 1077 72.12 3.61 34.95
CA LYS A 1077 73.57 3.34 34.94
C LYS A 1077 74.11 2.91 36.30
N GLY A 1078 73.62 3.52 37.39
CA GLY A 1078 74.00 3.19 38.75
C GLY A 1078 73.62 1.75 39.11
N ALA A 1079 72.40 1.34 38.77
CA ALA A 1079 71.93 -0.03 38.93
C ALA A 1079 72.70 -1.04 38.07
N ALA A 1080 72.99 -0.70 36.80
CA ALA A 1080 73.69 -1.58 35.88
C ALA A 1080 75.18 -1.81 36.24
N GLU A 1081 75.88 -0.76 36.70
CA GLU A 1081 77.31 -0.81 37.02
C GLU A 1081 77.61 -1.08 38.51
N GLY A 1082 76.57 -1.30 39.33
CA GLY A 1082 76.74 -1.59 40.76
C GLY A 1082 77.24 -0.39 41.59
N ARG A 1083 77.01 0.84 41.12
CA ARG A 1083 77.53 2.05 41.75
C ARG A 1083 76.85 2.29 43.09
N TYR A 1084 77.63 2.74 44.06
CA TYR A 1084 77.16 2.95 45.44
C TYR A 1084 76.54 1.70 46.10
N GLY A 1085 76.80 0.50 45.55
CA GLY A 1085 76.19 -0.75 46.02
C GLY A 1085 74.77 -0.99 45.49
N ALA A 1086 74.33 -0.25 44.47
CA ALA A 1086 73.05 -0.48 43.81
C ALA A 1086 73.01 -1.88 43.15
N LYS A 1087 71.84 -2.50 43.18
CA LYS A 1087 71.55 -3.75 42.46
C LYS A 1087 70.79 -3.45 41.16
N ALA A 1088 70.85 -4.38 40.21
CA ALA A 1088 70.16 -4.24 38.93
C ALA A 1088 68.64 -4.04 39.06
N ASP A 1089 68.01 -4.64 40.07
CA ASP A 1089 66.57 -4.51 40.38
C ASP A 1089 66.19 -3.18 41.05
N GLN A 1090 67.16 -2.31 41.34
CA GLN A 1090 66.96 -0.99 41.94
C GLN A 1090 66.90 0.16 40.91
N ALA A 1091 67.02 -0.15 39.62
CA ALA A 1091 66.76 0.81 38.55
C ALA A 1091 65.31 1.33 38.63
N PRO A 1092 65.02 2.53 38.11
CA PRO A 1092 63.64 3.00 38.00
C PRO A 1092 62.78 2.03 37.17
N THR A 1093 61.61 1.64 37.68
CA THR A 1093 60.66 0.76 36.98
C THR A 1093 59.24 1.33 36.96
N LEU A 1094 58.43 0.86 36.01
CA LEU A 1094 57.00 1.13 35.87
C LEU A 1094 56.24 -0.19 35.96
N ASP A 1095 55.51 -0.40 37.05
CA ASP A 1095 54.65 -1.58 37.25
C ASP A 1095 53.24 -1.30 36.76
N VAL A 1096 52.77 -2.06 35.77
CA VAL A 1096 51.49 -1.82 35.09
C VAL A 1096 50.57 -3.04 35.21
N THR A 1097 49.39 -2.84 35.81
CA THR A 1097 48.34 -3.85 35.88
C THR A 1097 47.49 -3.80 34.62
N LEU A 1098 47.58 -4.84 33.79
CA LEU A 1098 46.82 -5.00 32.56
C LEU A 1098 45.71 -6.03 32.76
N PRO A 1099 44.52 -5.87 32.16
CA PRO A 1099 43.59 -6.97 32.06
C PRO A 1099 44.29 -8.14 31.34
N LEU A 1100 44.10 -9.35 31.85
CA LEU A 1100 44.56 -10.53 31.13
C LEU A 1100 43.75 -10.58 29.84
N ASP A 1101 44.45 -10.62 28.72
CA ASP A 1101 43.78 -11.20 27.55
C ASP A 1101 43.45 -12.62 27.96
N SER A 1102 42.28 -13.10 27.56
CA SER A 1102 42.02 -14.52 27.57
C SER A 1102 43.23 -15.19 26.92
N GLY A 1103 44.02 -15.91 27.73
CA GLY A 1103 45.01 -16.82 27.22
C GLY A 1103 44.28 -17.62 26.15
N THR A 1104 44.77 -17.54 24.91
CA THR A 1104 44.10 -18.12 23.77
C THR A 1104 43.98 -19.63 23.96
N THR A 1105 42.91 -20.11 24.60
CA THR A 1105 42.03 -21.04 23.90
C THR A 1105 41.22 -20.15 22.97
N LYS A 1106 41.76 -19.94 21.77
CA LYS A 1106 40.93 -19.48 20.65
C LYS A 1106 39.67 -20.38 20.68
N PRO A 1107 38.43 -19.83 20.75
CA PRO A 1107 37.41 -20.42 19.89
C PRO A 1107 38.03 -20.38 18.51
N ASN A 1108 38.14 -21.55 17.88
CA ASN A 1108 38.85 -21.72 16.61
C ASN A 1108 38.67 -20.46 15.74
N PRO A 1109 39.75 -19.81 15.28
CA PRO A 1109 39.60 -18.75 14.29
C PRO A 1109 38.82 -19.36 13.11
N PRO A 1110 38.05 -18.60 12.32
CA PRO A 1110 37.63 -19.12 11.03
C PRO A 1110 38.92 -19.63 10.37
N ALA A 1111 38.95 -20.93 10.05
CA ALA A 1111 40.18 -21.60 9.65
C ALA A 1111 40.82 -20.80 8.53
N THR A 1112 41.93 -20.11 8.84
CA THR A 1112 42.67 -19.35 7.83
C THR A 1112 43.56 -20.26 6.99
N ASP A 1113 43.55 -21.57 7.28
CA ASP A 1113 44.13 -22.60 6.43
C ASP A 1113 43.11 -23.74 6.25
N VAL A 1114 42.78 -24.04 5.00
CA VAL A 1114 42.01 -25.22 4.61
C VAL A 1114 42.72 -26.46 5.15
N PRO A 1115 42.06 -27.35 5.92
CA PRO A 1115 42.71 -28.57 6.42
C PRO A 1115 43.32 -29.39 5.29
N THR A 1116 44.60 -29.73 5.39
CA THR A 1116 45.32 -30.54 4.39
C THR A 1116 45.71 -31.90 4.94
N THR A 1117 46.00 -32.85 4.05
CA THR A 1117 46.52 -34.19 4.35
C THR A 1117 47.66 -34.53 3.40
N ASP A 1118 48.66 -35.23 3.90
CA ASP A 1118 49.79 -35.73 3.09
C ASP A 1118 49.41 -36.95 2.23
N GLN A 1119 48.29 -37.61 2.58
CA GLN A 1119 47.73 -38.78 1.89
C GLN A 1119 46.21 -38.68 1.85
N VAL A 1120 45.64 -38.48 0.66
CA VAL A 1120 44.19 -38.48 0.45
C VAL A 1120 43.65 -39.92 0.54
N PRO A 1121 42.70 -40.21 1.45
CA PRO A 1121 42.04 -41.51 1.51
C PRO A 1121 41.30 -41.83 0.20
N ASN A 1122 41.30 -43.10 -0.22
CA ASN A 1122 40.46 -43.52 -1.34
C ASN A 1122 39.03 -43.80 -0.84
N TYR A 1123 38.08 -42.94 -1.19
CA TYR A 1123 36.70 -43.02 -0.74
C TYR A 1123 35.92 -43.99 -1.62
N THR A 1124 35.43 -45.08 -1.01
CA THR A 1124 34.63 -46.11 -1.71
C THR A 1124 33.14 -46.06 -1.39
N LYS A 1125 32.74 -45.19 -0.45
CA LYS A 1125 31.34 -44.90 -0.07
C LYS A 1125 31.30 -43.58 0.70
N PHE A 1126 30.15 -42.89 0.65
CA PHE A 1126 29.87 -41.78 1.56
C PHE A 1126 29.26 -42.33 2.85
N GLU A 1127 29.89 -42.08 4.00
CA GLU A 1127 29.32 -42.51 5.29
C GLU A 1127 28.22 -41.55 5.73
N ALA A 1128 27.20 -42.05 6.43
CA ALA A 1128 26.10 -41.22 6.93
C ALA A 1128 26.61 -40.31 8.06
N ILE A 1129 26.35 -39.00 7.95
CA ILE A 1129 26.75 -37.99 8.93
C ILE A 1129 25.50 -37.54 9.69
N ALA A 1130 25.57 -37.53 11.02
CA ALA A 1130 24.58 -36.86 11.86
C ALA A 1130 25.01 -35.39 12.04
N ASP A 1131 24.10 -34.43 11.79
CA ASP A 1131 24.36 -33.00 11.99
C ASP A 1131 24.59 -32.72 13.49
N PRO A 1132 25.83 -32.38 13.92
CA PRO A 1132 26.12 -32.12 15.33
C PRO A 1132 25.69 -30.71 15.76
N GLY A 1133 25.10 -29.93 14.85
CA GLY A 1133 24.69 -28.55 15.06
C GLY A 1133 25.81 -27.55 14.73
N THR A 1134 25.43 -26.38 14.24
CA THR A 1134 26.32 -25.32 13.69
C THR A 1134 27.38 -24.75 14.66
N LYS A 1135 27.35 -25.17 15.93
CA LYS A 1135 28.29 -24.76 16.98
C LYS A 1135 29.20 -25.89 17.47
N ASP A 1136 29.02 -27.12 17.00
CA ASP A 1136 29.92 -28.21 17.37
C ASP A 1136 31.29 -27.99 16.70
N LYS A 1137 32.35 -28.13 17.49
CA LYS A 1137 33.75 -28.00 17.02
C LYS A 1137 34.10 -29.00 15.90
N ASN A 1138 33.31 -30.06 15.76
CA ASN A 1138 33.44 -31.09 14.74
C ASN A 1138 32.44 -30.92 13.58
N TYR A 1139 31.78 -29.77 13.44
CA TYR A 1139 30.77 -29.53 12.39
C TYR A 1139 31.28 -29.77 10.95
N PHE A 1140 32.59 -29.61 10.71
CA PHE A 1140 33.24 -29.92 9.43
C PHE A 1140 33.90 -31.32 9.39
N GLN A 1141 33.62 -32.21 10.34
CA GLN A 1141 34.12 -33.57 10.37
C GLN A 1141 33.01 -34.59 10.04
N PRO A 1142 33.32 -35.65 9.28
CA PRO A 1142 34.64 -36.02 8.75
C PRO A 1142 35.09 -35.10 7.60
N LEU A 1143 36.39 -34.77 7.58
CA LEU A 1143 37.00 -34.00 6.50
C LEU A 1143 37.09 -34.88 5.24
N TRP A 1144 36.53 -34.40 4.14
CA TRP A 1144 36.76 -34.97 2.80
C TRP A 1144 37.84 -34.21 2.07
N TYR A 1145 38.90 -34.90 1.68
CA TYR A 1145 40.03 -34.30 0.98
C TYR A 1145 39.92 -34.54 -0.52
N ALA A 1146 40.05 -33.47 -1.30
CA ALA A 1146 40.34 -33.56 -2.71
C ALA A 1146 41.85 -33.53 -2.92
N LYS A 1147 42.36 -34.29 -3.88
CA LYS A 1147 43.79 -34.22 -4.23
C LYS A 1147 44.11 -32.85 -4.83
N ASP A 1148 45.27 -32.30 -4.50
CA ASP A 1148 45.69 -30.98 -5.01
C ASP A 1148 45.96 -30.99 -6.53
N SER A 1149 46.22 -32.17 -7.12
CA SER A 1149 46.31 -32.43 -8.57
C SER A 1149 45.96 -33.89 -8.88
N ASP A 1150 45.76 -34.25 -10.15
CA ASP A 1150 45.32 -35.62 -10.53
C ASP A 1150 46.34 -36.71 -10.12
N ASP A 1151 47.62 -36.34 -10.03
CA ASP A 1151 48.77 -37.17 -9.65
C ASP A 1151 49.25 -36.97 -8.20
N ALA A 1152 48.68 -36.00 -7.46
CA ALA A 1152 49.06 -35.76 -6.08
C ALA A 1152 48.61 -36.89 -5.15
N THR A 1153 49.43 -37.12 -4.11
CA THR A 1153 49.00 -37.87 -2.92
C THR A 1153 48.54 -36.96 -1.80
N THR A 1154 48.97 -35.69 -1.80
CA THR A 1154 48.51 -34.65 -0.88
C THR A 1154 47.12 -34.15 -1.30
N GLY A 1155 46.37 -33.61 -0.34
CA GLY A 1155 45.09 -33.01 -0.65
C GLY A 1155 44.56 -32.08 0.42
N SER A 1156 43.62 -31.25 0.01
CA SER A 1156 42.99 -30.21 0.82
C SER A 1156 41.51 -30.53 1.02
N HIS A 1157 40.96 -30.16 2.18
CA HIS A 1157 39.55 -30.40 2.47
C HIS A 1157 38.69 -29.64 1.44
N ILE A 1158 37.70 -30.33 0.86
CA ILE A 1158 36.78 -29.75 -0.11
C ILE A 1158 36.05 -28.56 0.51
N GLN A 1159 36.29 -27.37 -0.04
CA GLN A 1159 35.73 -26.10 0.42
C GLN A 1159 34.41 -25.71 -0.26
N ALA A 1160 33.95 -26.48 -1.25
CA ALA A 1160 32.72 -26.19 -1.97
C ALA A 1160 31.50 -26.38 -1.06
N HIS A 1161 30.89 -25.27 -0.61
CA HIS A 1161 29.64 -25.30 0.13
C HIS A 1161 28.45 -25.10 -0.84
N GLY A 1162 27.53 -26.05 -0.86
CA GLY A 1162 26.42 -26.08 -1.82
C GLY A 1162 26.87 -26.21 -3.28
N GLY A 1163 25.99 -25.84 -4.21
CA GLY A 1163 26.29 -25.82 -5.65
C GLY A 1163 25.91 -27.10 -6.41
N GLN A 1164 26.13 -27.08 -7.73
CA GLN A 1164 25.67 -28.14 -8.64
C GLN A 1164 26.84 -29.02 -9.08
N VAL A 1165 26.62 -30.34 -9.08
CA VAL A 1165 27.51 -31.31 -9.74
C VAL A 1165 27.05 -31.50 -11.18
N ILE A 1166 27.89 -31.14 -12.13
CA ILE A 1166 27.65 -31.25 -13.57
C ILE A 1166 28.36 -32.50 -14.08
N THR A 1167 27.65 -33.33 -14.85
CA THR A 1167 28.21 -34.54 -15.46
C THR A 1167 28.47 -34.30 -16.94
N VAL A 1168 29.68 -34.58 -17.41
CA VAL A 1168 30.11 -34.42 -18.80
C VAL A 1168 30.81 -35.68 -19.31
N GLN A 1169 30.91 -35.84 -20.63
CA GLN A 1169 31.69 -36.90 -21.26
C GLN A 1169 33.02 -36.33 -21.75
N GLU A 1170 34.14 -36.82 -21.21
CA GLU A 1170 35.49 -36.45 -21.67
C GLU A 1170 36.18 -37.71 -22.19
N ASN A 1171 36.56 -37.71 -23.47
CA ASN A 1171 37.25 -38.83 -24.14
C ASN A 1171 36.52 -40.19 -24.00
N GLY A 1172 35.18 -40.17 -23.96
CA GLY A 1172 34.35 -41.38 -23.83
C GLY A 1172 34.19 -41.90 -22.40
N GLN A 1173 34.67 -41.17 -21.41
CA GLN A 1173 34.50 -41.46 -19.99
C GLN A 1173 33.61 -40.39 -19.33
N THR A 1174 32.72 -40.83 -18.44
CA THR A 1174 31.92 -39.92 -17.61
C THR A 1174 32.79 -39.22 -16.59
N VAL A 1175 32.69 -37.89 -16.53
CA VAL A 1175 33.40 -37.02 -15.59
C VAL A 1175 32.41 -36.10 -14.90
N TYR A 1176 32.62 -35.86 -13.62
CA TYR A 1176 31.80 -35.02 -12.76
C TYR A 1176 32.60 -33.78 -12.35
N TYR A 1177 31.98 -32.61 -12.46
CA TYR A 1177 32.51 -31.35 -11.95
C TYR A 1177 31.59 -30.76 -10.91
N TRP A 1178 32.11 -30.46 -9.73
CA TRP A 1178 31.37 -29.79 -8.66
C TRP A 1178 31.79 -28.34 -8.56
N TYR A 1179 30.85 -27.43 -8.81
CA TYR A 1179 31.02 -25.99 -8.63
C TYR A 1179 30.30 -25.56 -7.35
N GLY A 1180 31.03 -25.07 -6.35
CA GLY A 1180 30.46 -24.63 -5.07
C GLY A 1180 31.15 -23.37 -4.53
N GLU A 1181 30.52 -22.69 -3.59
CA GLU A 1181 31.06 -21.46 -3.01
C GLU A 1181 32.38 -21.74 -2.28
N ASP A 1182 33.42 -20.94 -2.54
CA ASP A 1182 34.75 -21.09 -1.91
C ASP A 1182 34.75 -20.54 -0.47
N ARG A 1183 34.91 -21.44 0.50
CA ARG A 1183 34.91 -21.13 1.94
C ARG A 1183 36.28 -21.17 2.60
N SER A 1184 37.35 -21.07 1.82
CA SER A 1184 38.74 -21.08 2.34
C SER A 1184 39.04 -20.01 3.40
N SER A 1185 38.26 -18.92 3.47
CA SER A 1185 38.37 -17.84 4.48
C SER A 1185 37.21 -17.82 5.48
N GLY A 1186 36.46 -18.91 5.60
CA GLY A 1186 35.34 -19.07 6.52
C GLY A 1186 33.96 -18.74 5.93
N TYR A 1187 32.94 -18.76 6.79
CA TYR A 1187 31.54 -18.83 6.35
C TYR A 1187 30.97 -17.53 5.75
N TYR A 1188 31.59 -16.39 6.04
CA TYR A 1188 31.04 -15.07 5.70
C TYR A 1188 31.88 -14.29 4.67
N ASN A 1189 33.01 -14.84 4.21
CA ASN A 1189 33.88 -14.23 3.21
C ASN A 1189 34.21 -15.26 2.11
N SER A 1190 33.34 -15.34 1.10
CA SER A 1190 33.62 -16.15 -0.08
C SER A 1190 34.45 -15.38 -1.10
N HIS A 1191 35.57 -15.98 -1.48
CA HIS A 1191 36.48 -15.44 -2.49
C HIS A 1191 36.02 -15.75 -3.92
N GLY A 1192 34.96 -16.55 -4.09
CA GLY A 1192 34.55 -17.03 -5.40
C GLY A 1192 33.81 -18.37 -5.43
N VAL A 1193 33.85 -19.03 -6.59
CA VAL A 1193 33.34 -20.39 -6.81
C VAL A 1193 34.50 -21.33 -7.05
N HIS A 1194 34.64 -22.35 -6.20
CA HIS A 1194 35.65 -23.41 -6.30
C HIS A 1194 35.15 -24.57 -7.16
N VAL A 1195 36.06 -25.23 -7.87
CA VAL A 1195 35.75 -26.33 -8.79
C VAL A 1195 36.53 -27.58 -8.46
N TYR A 1196 35.82 -28.70 -8.38
CA TYR A 1196 36.39 -30.02 -8.18
C TYR A 1196 36.01 -30.96 -9.31
N ARG A 1197 36.92 -31.85 -9.71
CA ARG A 1197 36.69 -32.85 -10.78
C ARG A 1197 36.79 -34.27 -10.23
N SER A 1198 35.93 -35.17 -10.68
CA SER A 1198 35.97 -36.58 -10.35
C SER A 1198 35.55 -37.45 -11.54
N THR A 1199 35.97 -38.72 -11.57
CA THR A 1199 35.51 -39.70 -12.58
C THR A 1199 34.59 -40.78 -11.99
N ASP A 1200 34.47 -40.83 -10.66
CA ASP A 1200 33.62 -41.77 -9.91
C ASP A 1200 32.63 -41.05 -8.98
N ALA A 1201 32.65 -39.71 -8.97
CA ALA A 1201 31.90 -38.83 -8.09
C ALA A 1201 32.20 -38.97 -6.60
N MET A 1202 33.26 -39.71 -6.22
CA MET A 1202 33.61 -40.00 -4.82
C MET A 1202 35.00 -39.49 -4.49
N ASN A 1203 35.95 -39.64 -5.41
CA ASN A 1203 37.32 -39.19 -5.27
C ASN A 1203 37.51 -37.94 -6.15
N TRP A 1204 37.74 -36.81 -5.49
CA TRP A 1204 37.76 -35.50 -6.13
C TRP A 1204 39.19 -34.96 -6.24
N VAL A 1205 39.43 -34.20 -7.30
CA VAL A 1205 40.67 -33.47 -7.55
C VAL A 1205 40.31 -31.99 -7.61
N ASP A 1206 41.03 -31.18 -6.85
CA ASP A 1206 40.85 -29.74 -6.83
C ASP A 1206 41.32 -29.11 -8.15
N LYS A 1207 40.48 -28.27 -8.74
CA LYS A 1207 40.78 -27.49 -9.96
C LYS A 1207 40.84 -25.99 -9.68
N GLY A 1208 40.70 -25.57 -8.42
CA GLY A 1208 40.83 -24.19 -7.94
C GLY A 1208 39.57 -23.33 -8.10
N VAL A 1209 39.74 -22.02 -7.90
CA VAL A 1209 38.67 -21.02 -8.02
C VAL A 1209 38.41 -20.68 -9.49
N ALA A 1210 37.20 -20.98 -10.00
CA ALA A 1210 36.81 -20.67 -11.38
C ALA A 1210 36.25 -19.25 -11.57
N MET A 1211 35.70 -18.63 -10.52
CA MET A 1211 35.21 -17.24 -10.56
C MET A 1211 35.52 -16.55 -9.24
N ARG A 1212 36.06 -15.32 -9.24
CA ARG A 1212 36.39 -14.56 -8.02
C ARG A 1212 35.35 -13.48 -7.71
N SER A 1213 35.14 -13.18 -6.42
CA SER A 1213 34.29 -12.05 -5.99
C SER A 1213 34.98 -10.70 -6.21
N ILE A 1214 34.21 -9.64 -6.51
CA ILE A 1214 34.71 -8.26 -6.70
C ILE A 1214 34.63 -7.53 -5.34
N TYR A 1215 35.75 -7.00 -4.85
CA TYR A 1215 35.82 -6.22 -3.60
C TYR A 1215 36.30 -4.77 -3.85
N TYR A 1216 35.71 -3.80 -3.16
CA TYR A 1216 36.17 -2.39 -3.12
C TYR A 1216 36.93 -2.13 -1.81
N ASP A 1217 38.15 -1.63 -1.90
CA ASP A 1217 39.00 -1.28 -0.75
C ASP A 1217 38.94 0.24 -0.50
N ALA A 1218 38.59 0.63 0.73
CA ALA A 1218 38.47 2.02 1.17
C ALA A 1218 39.78 2.65 1.65
N SER A 1219 40.93 1.97 1.51
CA SER A 1219 42.21 2.42 2.07
C SER A 1219 43.26 2.98 1.08
N SER A 1220 42.90 3.27 -0.18
CA SER A 1220 43.86 3.81 -1.16
C SER A 1220 43.78 5.33 -1.36
N PRO A 1221 44.88 6.10 -1.23
CA PRO A 1221 44.90 7.52 -1.55
C PRO A 1221 44.86 7.74 -3.08
N THR A 1222 44.08 8.73 -3.48
CA THR A 1222 43.84 9.16 -4.86
C THR A 1222 45.12 9.41 -5.67
N THR A 1223 45.46 8.52 -6.60
CA THR A 1223 46.01 8.89 -7.92
C THR A 1223 45.64 7.83 -8.97
N ALA A 1224 45.22 8.30 -10.14
CA ALA A 1224 44.49 7.57 -11.17
C ALA A 1224 45.25 6.43 -11.88
N THR A 1225 44.54 5.36 -12.25
CA THR A 1225 44.26 4.95 -13.65
C THR A 1225 43.40 3.68 -13.64
N SER A 1226 42.32 3.68 -14.42
CA SER A 1226 41.44 2.50 -14.58
C SER A 1226 42.21 1.25 -15.03
N PRO A 1227 41.82 0.05 -14.57
CA PRO A 1227 41.95 -1.13 -15.37
C PRO A 1227 40.58 -1.72 -15.70
N THR A 1228 40.39 -1.80 -17.00
CA THR A 1228 39.51 -2.69 -17.76
C THR A 1228 39.15 -4.00 -17.07
N CYS A 1229 37.85 -4.28 -17.07
CA CYS A 1229 37.29 -5.61 -16.91
C CYS A 1229 37.70 -6.46 -18.13
N THR A 1230 38.40 -7.57 -17.90
CA THR A 1230 38.48 -8.69 -18.85
C THR A 1230 38.19 -9.96 -18.09
N ALA A 1231 37.28 -10.74 -18.68
CA ALA A 1231 36.56 -11.89 -18.14
C ALA A 1231 37.42 -13.02 -17.56
#